data_AF-A0A951I621-F1
#
_entry.id   AF-A0A951I621-F1
#
_cell.length_a   1.000
_cell.length_b   1.000
_cell.length_c   1.000
_cell.angle_alpha   90.00
_cell.angle_beta   90.00
_cell.angle_gamma   90.00
#
_symmetry.space_group_name_H-M   'P 1'
#
loop_
_entity.id
_entity.type
_entity.pdbx_description
1 polymer ?
#
loop_
_entity_poly.entity_id
_entity_poly.type
_entity_poly.pdbx_seq_one_letter_code
_entity_poly.pdbx_strand_id
1 'polypeptide(L)'
;MNLRSFCMLLLLSLTILQASAQDSVQARIVLVGDAGSLKDGRHPVISAIRSMVKMDSLTTVLFLGDNLYTYGLPDDAFSNYSIAAAILDSQINVVKNTSAHAYFIPGNHDWNHEGPDGWNTIMREQNYIDIHGAGNNVEFYPKDGCPGPVQVNLGKDVVMILMDSQWWLHLYDKPGIESDCPYKTKEEVLNQIDDIVSKNSKKLIVFACHHPMKSDGIHGGYYTLKQHLFPLTDMNPRMYIPMPLIGSIYPITRGIFGTPQDLKHPAYQNMINDLEKVLKHHPNVIFAAGHEHNMQLIQDSSYNYIVAGSGTNKTRVSKSRHQLYGAAENGFAVLEVLKNKLVNVTFYEVKDSINSIRKAYTNTILDFSKLPKTDSAVNPSTVTAVSVPFEDSVIVSASEKYTGVTGLKRLVEGDNYRKEWSAKVKLKVFDISKVKGGLTIQSLGGGKQTTSLRMKDKEGREWTLRTIDKNPENAIPEALRGSIAQHIVEDMVSASHPYGALTVPLLASAANVIVAKPEFYFVPDDPAFGIYRSRVANTVCMLEEREPTPDKDTKSTQKVMSKILDDNDNRIDQPQVLRARLLDMLIGDWDRHLDQWRWATRDTGKGKLYYAVPRDRDQVFFNSDGLLVKIVSSKLFRYLKGFSSEIRDVNWFNWEERDIDRFFLNRLDKQRWTNIIDSFRMGMTDSVIVAAVNQMPPEIVAIDGNEIIGKLKGRRDDLAVKGLQYYKFLARTVTVLGTNDKEYFKVTTDNDTLNVKVYKRSKNSGELSSLMYERKFDPADTK
;
A
#
# COMPACT_ATOMS: atom_id res chain seq x y z
N MET A 1 -49.34 -60.37 1.43
CA MET A 1 -48.03 -59.74 1.09
C MET A 1 -46.94 -60.73 1.46
N ASN A 2 -46.22 -61.28 0.48
CA ASN A 2 -45.24 -62.35 0.71
C ASN A 2 -43.99 -61.81 1.44
N LEU A 3 -43.41 -62.61 2.33
CA LEU A 3 -42.23 -62.28 3.14
C LEU A 3 -41.02 -61.83 2.29
N ARG A 4 -40.94 -62.28 1.03
CA ARG A 4 -39.97 -61.81 0.03
C ARG A 4 -40.15 -60.34 -0.37
N SER A 5 -41.40 -59.85 -0.46
CA SER A 5 -41.67 -58.44 -0.78
C SER A 5 -41.35 -57.51 0.39
N PHE A 6 -41.48 -57.98 1.64
CA PHE A 6 -41.14 -57.19 2.83
C PHE A 6 -39.62 -57.05 3.00
N CYS A 7 -38.83 -58.11 2.78
CA CYS A 7 -37.37 -58.03 2.82
C CYS A 7 -36.79 -57.18 1.68
N MET A 8 -37.42 -57.17 0.49
CA MET A 8 -36.96 -56.35 -0.64
C MET A 8 -37.26 -54.86 -0.43
N LEU A 9 -38.38 -54.52 0.21
CA LEU A 9 -38.70 -53.16 0.65
C LEU A 9 -37.80 -52.70 1.80
N LEU A 10 -37.43 -53.59 2.73
CA LEU A 10 -36.47 -53.28 3.79
C LEU A 10 -35.07 -53.03 3.22
N LEU A 11 -34.60 -53.85 2.26
CA LEU A 11 -33.33 -53.66 1.56
C LEU A 11 -33.31 -52.42 0.64
N LEU A 12 -34.42 -52.06 0.01
CA LEU A 12 -34.54 -50.77 -0.70
C LEU A 12 -34.55 -49.58 0.28
N SER A 13 -35.18 -49.70 1.45
CA SER A 13 -35.16 -48.62 2.45
C SER A 13 -33.79 -48.45 3.12
N LEU A 14 -33.03 -49.54 3.31
CA LEU A 14 -31.66 -49.50 3.83
C LEU A 14 -30.63 -49.02 2.80
N THR A 15 -30.88 -49.18 1.50
CA THR A 15 -30.03 -48.61 0.44
C THR A 15 -30.34 -47.14 0.14
N ILE A 16 -31.57 -46.68 0.41
CA ILE A 16 -31.93 -45.26 0.31
C ILE A 16 -31.44 -44.45 1.53
N LEU A 17 -31.18 -45.08 2.67
CA LEU A 17 -30.63 -44.43 3.88
C LEU A 17 -29.09 -44.36 3.92
N GLN A 18 -28.38 -44.90 2.93
CA GLN A 18 -26.91 -44.79 2.79
C GLN A 18 -26.43 -43.89 1.64
N ALA A 19 -27.35 -43.23 0.92
CA ALA A 19 -27.00 -42.01 0.21
C ALA A 19 -26.83 -40.90 1.25
N SER A 20 -25.71 -40.90 1.98
CA SER A 20 -25.25 -39.71 2.70
C SER A 20 -25.30 -38.57 1.69
N ALA A 21 -26.27 -37.67 1.84
CA ALA A 21 -26.36 -36.48 1.05
C ALA A 21 -25.01 -35.78 1.16
N GLN A 22 -24.23 -35.81 0.08
CA GLN A 22 -22.97 -35.08 0.03
C GLN A 22 -23.36 -33.62 0.23
N ASP A 23 -23.05 -33.10 1.43
CA ASP A 23 -23.44 -31.75 1.83
C ASP A 23 -23.05 -30.77 0.73
N SER A 24 -24.00 -29.94 0.29
CA SER A 24 -23.77 -29.13 -0.91
C SER A 24 -22.58 -28.17 -0.70
N VAL A 25 -21.69 -28.12 -1.68
CA VAL A 25 -20.55 -27.19 -1.73
C VAL A 25 -21.05 -25.75 -1.72
N GLN A 26 -20.43 -24.87 -0.93
CA GLN A 26 -20.69 -23.42 -0.94
C GLN A 26 -19.61 -22.61 -1.65
N ALA A 27 -18.37 -23.11 -1.71
CA ALA A 27 -17.29 -22.50 -2.47
C ALA A 27 -16.30 -23.58 -2.94
N ARG A 28 -15.79 -23.43 -4.16
CA ARG A 28 -14.76 -24.28 -4.76
C ARG A 28 -13.60 -23.42 -5.22
N ILE A 29 -12.40 -23.68 -4.70
CA ILE A 29 -11.20 -22.90 -4.99
C ILE A 29 -10.17 -23.84 -5.63
N VAL A 30 -9.86 -23.60 -6.90
CA VAL A 30 -8.82 -24.32 -7.64
C VAL A 30 -7.53 -23.55 -7.48
N LEU A 31 -6.46 -24.23 -7.06
CA LEU A 31 -5.14 -23.66 -6.82
C LEU A 31 -4.15 -24.22 -7.84
N VAL A 32 -3.51 -23.34 -8.60
CA VAL A 32 -2.48 -23.69 -9.59
C VAL A 32 -1.45 -22.56 -9.67
N GLY A 33 -0.17 -22.85 -9.51
CA GLY A 33 0.94 -21.90 -9.74
C GLY A 33 1.84 -22.39 -10.87
N ASP A 34 2.75 -21.54 -11.31
CA ASP A 34 3.86 -21.92 -12.19
C ASP A 34 3.35 -22.49 -13.53
N ALA A 35 2.30 -21.85 -14.04
CA ALA A 35 1.58 -22.18 -15.26
C ALA A 35 2.18 -21.51 -16.52
N GLY A 36 3.34 -20.86 -16.38
CA GLY A 36 3.94 -19.98 -17.39
C GLY A 36 4.61 -20.64 -18.59
N SER A 37 4.17 -21.82 -19.03
CA SER A 37 4.67 -22.44 -20.27
C SER A 37 3.66 -23.37 -20.94
N LEU A 38 3.87 -23.65 -22.24
CA LEU A 38 3.09 -24.61 -23.01
C LEU A 38 3.94 -25.86 -23.33
N LYS A 39 3.29 -27.02 -23.36
CA LYS A 39 3.84 -28.28 -23.87
C LYS A 39 3.12 -28.64 -25.16
N ASP A 40 3.85 -28.71 -26.27
CA ASP A 40 3.32 -29.03 -27.60
C ASP A 40 2.11 -28.12 -28.00
N GLY A 41 2.23 -26.82 -27.68
CA GLY A 41 1.20 -25.81 -27.98
C GLY A 41 -0.06 -25.86 -27.10
N ARG A 42 -0.06 -26.65 -26.01
CA ARG A 42 -1.18 -26.75 -25.06
C ARG A 42 -0.70 -26.72 -23.62
N HIS A 43 -1.61 -26.36 -22.71
CA HIS A 43 -1.35 -26.46 -21.27
C HIS A 43 -2.10 -27.65 -20.66
N PRO A 44 -1.42 -28.77 -20.33
CA PRO A 44 -2.09 -30.01 -19.91
C PRO A 44 -2.84 -29.86 -18.58
N VAL A 45 -2.25 -29.16 -17.59
CA VAL A 45 -2.90 -28.91 -16.30
C VAL A 45 -4.12 -28.01 -16.43
N ILE A 46 -4.06 -26.89 -17.15
CA ILE A 46 -5.24 -26.03 -17.37
C ILE A 46 -6.35 -26.77 -18.11
N SER A 47 -6.00 -27.61 -19.09
CA SER A 47 -6.97 -28.46 -19.77
C SER A 47 -7.61 -29.48 -18.81
N ALA A 48 -6.84 -30.03 -17.87
CA ALA A 48 -7.32 -30.93 -16.83
C ALA A 48 -8.24 -30.23 -15.81
N ILE A 49 -7.94 -28.98 -15.44
CA ILE A 49 -8.82 -28.16 -14.59
C ILE A 49 -10.18 -28.00 -15.27
N ARG A 50 -10.20 -27.63 -16.56
CA ARG A 50 -11.43 -27.45 -17.33
C ARG A 50 -12.25 -28.74 -17.47
N SER A 51 -11.61 -29.91 -17.52
CA SER A 51 -12.30 -31.20 -17.66
C SER A 51 -12.78 -31.78 -16.32
N MET A 52 -12.03 -31.60 -15.24
CA MET A 52 -12.29 -32.26 -13.95
C MET A 52 -13.12 -31.40 -12.98
N VAL A 53 -13.12 -30.07 -13.16
CA VAL A 53 -13.76 -29.14 -12.26
C VAL A 53 -14.98 -28.51 -12.92
N LYS A 54 -16.11 -28.47 -12.19
CA LYS A 54 -17.32 -27.80 -12.64
C LYS A 54 -17.11 -26.28 -12.62
N MET A 55 -17.17 -25.64 -13.78
CA MET A 55 -16.99 -24.19 -13.94
C MET A 55 -18.31 -23.42 -13.79
N ASP A 56 -18.86 -23.41 -12.58
CA ASP A 56 -20.04 -22.63 -12.20
C ASP A 56 -19.69 -21.45 -11.28
N SER A 57 -20.69 -20.68 -10.85
CA SER A 57 -20.51 -19.51 -9.98
C SER A 57 -19.96 -19.81 -8.58
N LEU A 58 -19.84 -21.08 -8.20
CA LEU A 58 -19.21 -21.49 -6.95
C LEU A 58 -17.70 -21.71 -7.12
N THR A 59 -17.20 -21.70 -8.36
CA THR A 59 -15.82 -22.04 -8.67
C THR A 59 -14.98 -20.77 -8.91
N THR A 60 -13.88 -20.72 -8.18
CA THR A 60 -12.80 -19.74 -8.34
C THR A 60 -11.52 -20.45 -8.72
N VAL A 61 -10.88 -20.04 -9.80
CA VAL A 61 -9.55 -20.51 -10.21
C VAL A 61 -8.52 -19.47 -9.79
N LEU A 62 -7.56 -19.86 -8.96
CA LEU A 62 -6.51 -18.98 -8.47
C LEU A 62 -5.17 -19.40 -9.06
N PHE A 63 -4.59 -18.50 -9.85
CA PHE A 63 -3.23 -18.58 -10.35
C PHE A 63 -2.27 -17.98 -9.33
N LEU A 64 -1.41 -18.83 -8.75
CA LEU A 64 -0.54 -18.52 -7.60
C LEU A 64 0.85 -17.99 -8.01
N GLY A 65 0.93 -17.22 -9.09
CA GLY A 65 2.17 -16.63 -9.59
C GLY A 65 2.96 -17.52 -10.54
N ASP A 66 3.96 -16.89 -11.14
CA ASP A 66 4.72 -17.39 -12.29
C ASP A 66 3.79 -17.79 -13.42
N ASN A 67 2.91 -16.85 -13.75
CA ASN A 67 1.97 -16.95 -14.85
C ASN A 67 2.71 -16.94 -16.19
N LEU A 68 3.93 -16.40 -16.24
CA LEU A 68 4.83 -16.39 -17.39
C LEU A 68 6.29 -16.62 -16.99
N TYR A 69 6.94 -17.60 -17.64
CA TYR A 69 8.39 -17.76 -17.57
C TYR A 69 9.12 -17.13 -18.76
N THR A 70 10.35 -16.64 -18.61
CA THR A 70 11.10 -16.42 -17.36
C THR A 70 10.95 -14.99 -16.85
N TYR A 71 10.62 -14.05 -17.74
CA TYR A 71 10.73 -12.60 -17.53
C TYR A 71 9.37 -11.88 -17.65
N GLY A 72 8.27 -12.57 -17.39
CA GLY A 72 6.91 -12.06 -17.54
C GLY A 72 6.55 -11.67 -18.97
N LEU A 73 5.58 -10.76 -19.13
CA LEU A 73 5.14 -10.28 -20.44
C LEU A 73 6.11 -9.21 -20.99
N PRO A 74 6.82 -9.48 -22.12
CA PRO A 74 7.69 -8.48 -22.74
C PRO A 74 6.87 -7.35 -23.38
N ASP A 75 7.55 -6.28 -23.80
CA ASP A 75 6.93 -5.24 -24.63
C ASP A 75 6.52 -5.80 -26.02
N ASP A 76 5.45 -5.25 -26.60
CA ASP A 76 4.83 -5.79 -27.82
C ASP A 76 5.70 -5.63 -29.08
N ALA A 77 6.74 -4.79 -29.01
CA ALA A 77 7.76 -4.69 -30.04
C ALA A 77 8.71 -5.91 -30.08
N PHE A 78 8.76 -6.74 -29.04
CA PHE A 78 9.65 -7.91 -28.99
C PHE A 78 9.02 -9.14 -29.65
N SER A 79 9.84 -9.94 -30.34
CA SER A 79 9.38 -11.09 -31.13
C SER A 79 8.74 -12.21 -30.30
N ASN A 80 9.10 -12.33 -29.02
CA ASN A 80 8.56 -13.34 -28.10
C ASN A 80 7.24 -12.93 -27.44
N TYR A 81 6.73 -11.71 -27.66
CA TYR A 81 5.46 -11.25 -27.11
C TYR A 81 4.29 -12.20 -27.44
N SER A 82 4.17 -12.59 -28.72
CA SER A 82 3.10 -13.49 -29.18
C SER A 82 3.08 -14.85 -28.47
N ILE A 83 4.25 -15.37 -28.08
CA ILE A 83 4.38 -16.64 -27.36
C ILE A 83 3.92 -16.47 -25.90
N ALA A 84 4.35 -15.39 -25.24
CA ALA A 84 3.93 -15.07 -23.87
C ALA A 84 2.41 -14.80 -23.81
N ALA A 85 1.87 -14.02 -24.75
CA ALA A 85 0.45 -13.78 -24.88
C ALA A 85 -0.36 -15.10 -25.04
N ALA A 86 0.10 -16.04 -25.87
CA ALA A 86 -0.56 -17.32 -26.04
C ALA A 86 -0.59 -18.19 -24.76
N ILE A 87 0.42 -18.07 -23.90
CA ILE A 87 0.44 -18.73 -22.58
C ILE A 87 -0.65 -18.13 -21.68
N LEU A 88 -0.73 -16.80 -21.57
CA LEU A 88 -1.78 -16.11 -20.80
C LEU A 88 -3.17 -16.43 -21.34
N ASP A 89 -3.35 -16.43 -22.65
CA ASP A 89 -4.61 -16.82 -23.29
C ASP A 89 -5.05 -18.22 -22.84
N SER A 90 -4.12 -19.18 -22.74
CA SER A 90 -4.46 -20.53 -22.29
C SER A 90 -5.03 -20.55 -20.87
N GLN A 91 -4.51 -19.69 -19.99
CA GLN A 91 -4.92 -19.56 -18.60
C GLN A 91 -6.25 -18.78 -18.49
N ILE A 92 -6.37 -17.62 -19.14
CA ILE A 92 -7.59 -16.80 -19.19
C ILE A 92 -8.77 -17.62 -19.72
N ASN A 93 -8.54 -18.42 -20.77
CA ASN A 93 -9.59 -19.21 -21.41
C ASN A 93 -10.15 -20.34 -20.51
N VAL A 94 -9.53 -20.64 -19.37
CA VAL A 94 -10.01 -21.68 -18.44
C VAL A 94 -11.39 -21.38 -17.86
N VAL A 95 -11.79 -20.11 -17.75
CA VAL A 95 -13.12 -19.67 -17.28
C VAL A 95 -13.97 -19.02 -18.37
N LYS A 96 -13.47 -18.96 -19.61
CA LYS A 96 -14.20 -18.33 -20.72
C LYS A 96 -15.56 -19.00 -20.95
N ASN A 97 -16.57 -18.17 -21.19
CA ASN A 97 -17.97 -18.56 -21.39
C ASN A 97 -18.55 -19.39 -20.24
N THR A 98 -18.13 -19.11 -19.00
CA THR A 98 -18.68 -19.74 -17.79
C THR A 98 -18.96 -18.69 -16.71
N SER A 99 -19.58 -19.11 -15.61
CA SER A 99 -19.82 -18.25 -14.44
C SER A 99 -18.73 -18.37 -13.37
N ALA A 100 -17.71 -19.22 -13.58
CA ALA A 100 -16.56 -19.31 -12.70
C ALA A 100 -15.71 -18.03 -12.80
N HIS A 101 -15.00 -17.68 -11.73
CA HIS A 101 -14.08 -16.54 -11.69
C HIS A 101 -12.62 -17.01 -11.69
N ALA A 102 -11.72 -16.23 -12.28
CA ALA A 102 -10.29 -16.44 -12.20
C ALA A 102 -9.56 -15.24 -11.59
N TYR A 103 -8.60 -15.50 -10.70
CA TYR A 103 -7.72 -14.49 -10.12
C TYR A 103 -6.26 -14.86 -10.39
N PHE A 104 -5.46 -13.87 -10.77
CA PHE A 104 -4.03 -13.99 -10.99
C PHE A 104 -3.27 -13.20 -9.93
N ILE A 105 -2.35 -13.85 -9.23
CA ILE A 105 -1.32 -13.20 -8.40
C ILE A 105 0.01 -13.29 -9.16
N PRO A 106 0.89 -12.29 -9.12
CA PRO A 106 2.22 -12.40 -9.70
C PRO A 106 3.21 -13.21 -8.85
N GLY A 107 4.16 -13.86 -9.51
CA GLY A 107 5.34 -14.49 -8.95
C GLY A 107 6.64 -13.76 -9.31
N ASN A 108 7.78 -14.34 -8.92
CA ASN A 108 9.08 -13.70 -9.15
C ASN A 108 9.47 -13.62 -10.63
N HIS A 109 9.00 -14.57 -11.46
CA HIS A 109 9.23 -14.54 -12.90
C HIS A 109 8.39 -13.47 -13.61
N ASP A 110 7.16 -13.23 -13.15
CA ASP A 110 6.29 -12.16 -13.64
C ASP A 110 6.91 -10.77 -13.36
N TRP A 111 7.63 -10.63 -12.24
CA TRP A 111 8.44 -9.45 -11.90
C TRP A 111 9.79 -9.38 -12.66
N ASN A 112 9.78 -9.70 -13.97
CA ASN A 112 10.98 -9.72 -14.81
C ASN A 112 12.12 -10.56 -14.22
N HIS A 113 11.81 -11.73 -13.67
CA HIS A 113 12.78 -12.54 -12.94
C HIS A 113 13.54 -11.75 -11.87
N GLU A 114 12.80 -11.03 -11.04
CA GLU A 114 13.33 -10.14 -10.01
C GLU A 114 14.14 -8.95 -10.55
N GLY A 115 14.11 -8.67 -11.85
CA GLY A 115 14.93 -7.66 -12.52
C GLY A 115 14.40 -6.23 -12.38
N PRO A 116 15.20 -5.23 -12.79
CA PRO A 116 14.87 -3.81 -12.61
C PRO A 116 13.63 -3.32 -13.38
N ASP A 117 13.26 -3.98 -14.49
CA ASP A 117 12.01 -3.66 -15.22
C ASP A 117 10.76 -4.37 -14.65
N GLY A 118 10.87 -4.99 -13.47
CA GLY A 118 9.83 -5.85 -12.90
C GLY A 118 8.47 -5.16 -12.79
N TRP A 119 8.42 -3.92 -12.30
CA TRP A 119 7.15 -3.20 -12.16
C TRP A 119 6.47 -2.94 -13.51
N ASN A 120 7.21 -2.55 -14.55
CA ASN A 120 6.63 -2.35 -15.88
C ASN A 120 6.13 -3.67 -16.48
N THR A 121 6.84 -4.78 -16.26
CA THR A 121 6.39 -6.12 -16.67
C THR A 121 5.05 -6.48 -16.03
N ILE A 122 4.90 -6.24 -14.72
CA ILE A 122 3.62 -6.44 -14.02
C ILE A 122 2.51 -5.57 -14.60
N MET A 123 2.80 -4.30 -14.89
CA MET A 123 1.82 -3.41 -15.53
C MET A 123 1.39 -3.93 -16.91
N ARG A 124 2.32 -4.44 -17.73
CA ARG A 124 2.00 -5.03 -19.04
C ARG A 124 1.12 -6.28 -18.89
N GLU A 125 1.49 -7.19 -18.01
CA GLU A 125 0.76 -8.43 -17.76
C GLU A 125 -0.67 -8.16 -17.25
N GLN A 126 -0.80 -7.27 -16.25
CA GLN A 126 -2.11 -6.82 -15.77
C GLN A 126 -2.95 -6.21 -16.89
N ASN A 127 -2.38 -5.27 -17.67
CA ASN A 127 -3.11 -4.63 -18.76
C ASN A 127 -3.60 -5.65 -19.81
N TYR A 128 -2.77 -6.66 -20.11
CA TYR A 128 -3.15 -7.74 -21.01
C TYR A 128 -4.34 -8.53 -20.44
N ILE A 129 -4.27 -8.95 -19.17
CA ILE A 129 -5.35 -9.70 -18.52
C ILE A 129 -6.63 -8.86 -18.41
N ASP A 130 -6.52 -7.57 -18.13
CA ASP A 130 -7.68 -6.66 -18.02
C ASP A 130 -8.37 -6.45 -19.38
N ILE A 131 -7.62 -6.47 -20.49
CA ILE A 131 -8.17 -6.36 -21.85
C ILE A 131 -8.76 -7.68 -22.35
N HIS A 132 -8.08 -8.79 -22.07
CA HIS A 132 -8.41 -10.12 -22.64
C HIS A 132 -9.27 -10.99 -21.72
N GLY A 133 -9.42 -10.61 -20.45
CA GLY A 133 -10.30 -11.22 -19.47
C GLY A 133 -11.76 -11.10 -19.90
N ALA A 134 -12.42 -12.23 -20.14
CA ALA A 134 -13.81 -12.23 -20.61
C ALA A 134 -14.76 -11.60 -19.58
N GLY A 135 -15.68 -10.73 -20.02
CA GLY A 135 -16.95 -10.41 -19.31
C GLY A 135 -16.87 -10.06 -17.81
N ASN A 136 -15.74 -9.53 -17.33
CA ASN A 136 -15.44 -9.21 -15.92
C ASN A 136 -15.31 -10.42 -14.95
N ASN A 137 -15.05 -11.65 -15.45
CA ASN A 137 -14.83 -12.81 -14.58
C ASN A 137 -13.36 -13.23 -14.43
N VAL A 138 -12.41 -12.41 -14.91
CA VAL A 138 -10.97 -12.60 -14.74
C VAL A 138 -10.36 -11.32 -14.20
N GLU A 139 -9.54 -11.44 -13.15
CA GLU A 139 -8.92 -10.29 -12.48
C GLU A 139 -7.45 -10.58 -12.16
N PHE A 140 -6.58 -9.59 -12.39
CA PHE A 140 -5.21 -9.61 -11.89
C PHE A 140 -5.15 -8.84 -10.57
N TYR A 141 -4.76 -9.51 -9.48
CA TYR A 141 -4.65 -8.92 -8.16
C TYR A 141 -3.33 -9.25 -7.44
N PRO A 142 -2.76 -8.27 -6.74
CA PRO A 142 -3.23 -6.88 -6.59
C PRO A 142 -2.99 -6.03 -7.86
N LYS A 143 -3.78 -4.96 -8.04
CA LYS A 143 -3.65 -4.04 -9.19
C LYS A 143 -2.44 -3.12 -9.05
N ASP A 144 -1.97 -2.61 -10.17
CA ASP A 144 -0.93 -1.61 -10.38
C ASP A 144 0.46 -1.98 -9.80
N GLY A 145 0.72 -3.28 -9.62
CA GLY A 145 1.89 -3.80 -8.92
C GLY A 145 1.89 -3.52 -7.41
N CYS A 146 0.74 -3.15 -6.84
CA CYS A 146 0.59 -2.90 -5.41
C CYS A 146 0.80 -4.19 -4.60
N PRO A 147 1.19 -4.09 -3.31
CA PRO A 147 1.40 -5.27 -2.47
C PRO A 147 0.13 -6.06 -2.11
N GLY A 148 -1.05 -5.45 -2.19
CA GLY A 148 -2.24 -5.94 -1.47
C GLY A 148 -2.17 -5.56 0.02
N PRO A 149 -2.94 -6.22 0.90
CA PRO A 149 -3.84 -7.34 0.62
C PRO A 149 -5.10 -6.93 -0.15
N VAL A 150 -5.60 -7.81 -1.00
CA VAL A 150 -6.95 -7.70 -1.62
C VAL A 150 -7.87 -8.74 -0.99
N GLN A 151 -9.00 -8.29 -0.43
CA GLN A 151 -10.03 -9.18 0.13
C GLN A 151 -11.04 -9.56 -0.95
N VAL A 152 -11.23 -10.86 -1.18
CA VAL A 152 -12.25 -11.41 -2.06
C VAL A 152 -13.23 -12.26 -1.24
N ASN A 153 -14.52 -11.93 -1.28
CA ASN A 153 -15.55 -12.72 -0.60
C ASN A 153 -16.02 -13.85 -1.52
N LEU A 154 -15.80 -15.11 -1.12
CA LEU A 154 -16.17 -16.30 -1.90
C LEU A 154 -17.48 -16.94 -1.40
N GLY A 155 -18.29 -16.15 -0.69
CA GLY A 155 -19.54 -16.59 -0.06
C GLY A 155 -19.73 -15.93 1.30
N LYS A 156 -20.67 -16.46 2.08
CA LYS A 156 -20.99 -15.95 3.42
C LYS A 156 -19.89 -16.26 4.43
N ASP A 157 -19.29 -17.44 4.30
CA ASP A 157 -18.41 -18.03 5.32
C ASP A 157 -16.94 -18.13 4.89
N VAL A 158 -16.59 -17.68 3.67
CA VAL A 158 -15.25 -17.84 3.09
C VAL A 158 -14.74 -16.51 2.54
N VAL A 159 -13.53 -16.15 2.96
CA VAL A 159 -12.79 -14.99 2.46
C VAL A 159 -11.43 -15.44 1.97
N MET A 160 -11.04 -14.92 0.81
CA MET A 160 -9.71 -15.09 0.26
C MET A 160 -8.96 -13.76 0.38
N ILE A 161 -7.70 -13.82 0.81
CA ILE A 161 -6.80 -12.68 0.93
C ILE A 161 -5.67 -12.89 -0.07
N LEU A 162 -5.52 -11.99 -1.04
CA LEU A 162 -4.50 -12.06 -2.08
C LEU A 162 -3.40 -11.03 -1.79
N MET A 163 -2.14 -11.46 -1.76
CA MET A 163 -0.98 -10.59 -1.53
C MET A 163 0.13 -10.87 -2.54
N ASP A 164 0.73 -9.81 -3.08
CA ASP A 164 1.96 -9.92 -3.86
C ASP A 164 3.16 -10.07 -2.93
N SER A 165 3.55 -11.32 -2.70
CA SER A 165 4.76 -11.64 -1.93
C SER A 165 6.05 -11.23 -2.62
N GLN A 166 6.08 -11.12 -3.95
CA GLN A 166 7.27 -10.70 -4.65
C GLN A 166 7.51 -9.20 -4.46
N TRP A 167 6.48 -8.35 -4.43
CA TRP A 167 6.62 -6.94 -4.04
C TRP A 167 7.38 -6.79 -2.70
N TRP A 168 7.12 -7.69 -1.74
CA TRP A 168 7.76 -7.67 -0.42
C TRP A 168 9.26 -7.97 -0.47
N LEU A 169 9.67 -8.85 -1.39
CA LEU A 169 11.03 -9.37 -1.56
C LEU A 169 11.82 -8.62 -2.65
N HIS A 170 11.14 -7.91 -3.55
CA HIS A 170 11.73 -7.27 -4.70
C HIS A 170 12.66 -6.12 -4.29
N LEU A 171 13.87 -6.10 -4.86
CA LEU A 171 14.93 -5.15 -4.49
C LEU A 171 14.94 -3.87 -5.34
N TYR A 172 14.35 -3.91 -6.54
CA TYR A 172 14.30 -2.77 -7.45
C TYR A 172 13.02 -1.94 -7.28
N ASP A 173 12.79 -1.05 -8.24
CA ASP A 173 11.66 -0.14 -8.26
C ASP A 173 10.33 -0.89 -8.25
N LYS A 174 9.45 -0.45 -7.34
CA LYS A 174 8.11 -0.97 -7.10
C LYS A 174 7.26 0.15 -6.50
N PRO A 175 5.92 0.07 -6.58
CA PRO A 175 5.09 1.12 -6.01
C PRO A 175 5.29 1.16 -4.49
N GLY A 176 5.55 2.36 -3.97
CA GLY A 176 5.77 2.61 -2.54
C GLY A 176 4.94 3.78 -2.07
N ILE A 177 5.52 4.57 -1.17
CA ILE A 177 4.91 5.78 -0.57
C ILE A 177 4.30 6.65 -1.68
N GLU A 178 5.00 6.90 -2.77
CA GLU A 178 4.56 7.83 -3.83
C GLU A 178 3.47 7.32 -4.78
N SER A 179 3.09 6.05 -4.65
CA SER A 179 2.11 5.43 -5.53
C SER A 179 0.66 5.76 -5.11
N ASP A 180 -0.28 5.42 -5.99
CA ASP A 180 -1.71 5.42 -5.67
C ASP A 180 -2.18 4.12 -4.98
N CYS A 181 -1.24 3.25 -4.57
CA CYS A 181 -1.60 2.01 -3.88
C CYS A 181 -2.38 2.29 -2.58
N PRO A 182 -3.41 1.47 -2.27
CA PRO A 182 -4.15 1.61 -1.02
C PRO A 182 -3.27 1.49 0.23
N TYR A 183 -2.25 0.63 0.14
CA TYR A 183 -1.25 0.33 1.15
C TYR A 183 0.13 0.38 0.49
N LYS A 184 1.05 1.13 1.08
CA LYS A 184 2.29 1.61 0.44
C LYS A 184 3.55 1.12 1.15
N THR A 185 3.40 0.61 2.37
CA THR A 185 4.49 0.10 3.20
C THR A 185 4.16 -1.28 3.76
N LYS A 186 5.20 -2.07 4.10
CA LYS A 186 5.04 -3.40 4.71
C LYS A 186 4.14 -3.37 5.95
N GLU A 187 4.24 -2.33 6.76
CA GLU A 187 3.40 -2.19 7.95
C GLU A 187 1.94 -1.89 7.60
N GLU A 188 1.67 -1.01 6.62
CA GLU A 188 0.30 -0.78 6.17
C GLU A 188 -0.34 -2.05 5.60
N VAL A 189 0.45 -2.87 4.89
CA VAL A 189 0.02 -4.20 4.43
C VAL A 189 -0.35 -5.09 5.62
N LEU A 190 0.51 -5.18 6.64
CA LEU A 190 0.24 -5.98 7.85
C LEU A 190 -0.97 -5.47 8.63
N ASN A 191 -1.10 -4.16 8.81
CA ASN A 191 -2.24 -3.52 9.47
C ASN A 191 -3.54 -3.83 8.73
N GLN A 192 -3.50 -3.83 7.39
CA GLN A 192 -4.68 -4.19 6.62
C GLN A 192 -5.00 -5.69 6.70
N ILE A 193 -3.99 -6.57 6.72
CA ILE A 193 -4.21 -8.00 6.93
C ILE A 193 -4.87 -8.21 8.29
N ASP A 194 -4.35 -7.60 9.36
CA ASP A 194 -4.91 -7.64 10.72
C ASP A 194 -6.37 -7.16 10.74
N ASP A 195 -6.68 -6.06 10.05
CA ASP A 195 -8.03 -5.52 9.90
C ASP A 195 -9.00 -6.49 9.19
N ILE A 196 -8.59 -7.01 8.02
CA ILE A 196 -9.38 -7.98 7.24
C ILE A 196 -9.64 -9.23 8.09
N VAL A 197 -8.61 -9.74 8.74
CA VAL A 197 -8.66 -10.95 9.54
C VAL A 197 -9.58 -10.75 10.75
N SER A 198 -9.44 -9.63 11.47
CA SER A 198 -10.28 -9.28 12.62
C SER A 198 -11.77 -9.17 12.24
N LYS A 199 -12.09 -8.50 11.13
CA LYS A 199 -13.45 -8.38 10.58
C LYS A 199 -14.06 -9.71 10.17
N ASN A 200 -13.23 -10.70 9.84
CA ASN A 200 -13.66 -12.01 9.35
C ASN A 200 -13.38 -13.15 10.34
N SER A 201 -13.19 -12.86 11.63
CA SER A 201 -12.88 -13.81 12.72
C SER A 201 -13.74 -15.08 12.83
N LYS A 202 -14.95 -15.08 12.24
CA LYS A 202 -15.90 -16.22 12.24
C LYS A 202 -15.90 -17.01 10.92
N LYS A 203 -15.12 -16.61 9.93
CA LYS A 203 -15.09 -17.18 8.58
C LYS A 203 -13.83 -18.04 8.39
N LEU A 204 -13.79 -18.79 7.29
CA LEU A 204 -12.55 -19.35 6.75
C LEU A 204 -11.78 -18.25 6.02
N ILE A 205 -10.48 -18.16 6.27
CA ILE A 205 -9.56 -17.34 5.49
C ILE A 205 -8.65 -18.25 4.65
N VAL A 206 -8.64 -18.02 3.34
CA VAL A 206 -7.63 -18.57 2.43
C VAL A 206 -6.64 -17.44 2.12
N PHE A 207 -5.49 -17.46 2.77
CA PHE A 207 -4.43 -16.49 2.54
C PHE A 207 -3.54 -16.99 1.40
N ALA A 208 -3.48 -16.26 0.30
CA ALA A 208 -2.82 -16.69 -0.92
C ALA A 208 -1.78 -15.67 -1.39
N CYS A 209 -0.59 -16.18 -1.70
CA CYS A 209 0.52 -15.44 -2.28
C CYS A 209 1.42 -16.41 -3.05
N HIS A 210 2.32 -15.92 -3.89
CA HIS A 210 3.20 -16.79 -4.67
C HIS A 210 4.17 -17.61 -3.78
N HIS A 211 4.81 -16.95 -2.81
CA HIS A 211 5.84 -17.52 -1.94
C HIS A 211 5.26 -18.35 -0.78
N PRO A 212 5.61 -19.65 -0.63
CA PRO A 212 5.11 -20.52 0.45
C PRO A 212 5.69 -20.19 1.84
N MET A 213 4.81 -20.08 2.84
CA MET A 213 5.23 -19.92 4.25
C MET A 213 5.94 -21.16 4.81
N LYS A 214 5.63 -22.35 4.27
CA LYS A 214 6.29 -23.62 4.57
C LYS A 214 6.40 -24.46 3.31
N SER A 215 7.54 -25.12 3.14
CA SER A 215 7.79 -26.04 2.03
C SER A 215 8.84 -27.08 2.42
N ASP A 216 8.63 -28.34 2.02
CA ASP A 216 9.63 -29.42 2.07
C ASP A 216 10.36 -29.62 0.72
N GLY A 217 10.26 -28.62 -0.16
CA GLY A 217 10.87 -28.56 -1.48
C GLY A 217 12.29 -28.00 -1.50
N ILE A 218 12.76 -27.66 -2.70
CA ILE A 218 14.14 -27.21 -2.91
C ILE A 218 14.34 -25.80 -2.33
N HIS A 219 13.37 -24.90 -2.53
CA HIS A 219 13.40 -23.54 -1.98
C HIS A 219 13.19 -23.54 -0.45
N GLY A 220 12.55 -24.57 0.10
CA GLY A 220 12.53 -24.89 1.54
C GLY A 220 13.90 -25.30 2.12
N GLY A 221 14.91 -25.52 1.28
CA GLY A 221 16.27 -25.88 1.68
C GLY A 221 16.42 -27.35 2.09
N TYR A 222 15.56 -28.23 1.57
CA TYR A 222 15.66 -29.68 1.77
C TYR A 222 16.46 -30.32 0.63
N TYR A 223 17.58 -30.95 0.94
CA TYR A 223 18.46 -31.65 -0.02
C TYR A 223 18.71 -33.09 0.44
N THR A 224 18.77 -34.04 -0.48
CA THR A 224 19.11 -35.44 -0.13
C THR A 224 20.63 -35.63 -0.18
N LEU A 225 21.12 -36.74 0.40
CA LEU A 225 22.54 -37.13 0.32
C LEU A 225 23.03 -37.15 -1.14
N LYS A 226 22.18 -37.54 -2.09
CA LYS A 226 22.51 -37.53 -3.53
C LYS A 226 22.86 -36.12 -4.01
N GLN A 227 22.15 -35.08 -3.59
CA GLN A 227 22.43 -33.70 -4.02
C GLN A 227 23.70 -33.14 -3.36
N HIS A 228 24.05 -33.58 -2.15
CA HIS A 228 25.33 -33.22 -1.55
C HIS A 228 26.52 -33.83 -2.30
N LEU A 229 26.32 -34.99 -2.92
CA LEU A 229 27.36 -35.66 -3.71
C LEU A 229 27.31 -35.29 -5.21
N PHE A 230 26.14 -35.00 -5.78
CA PHE A 230 25.90 -34.82 -7.22
C PHE A 230 24.91 -33.67 -7.51
N PRO A 231 25.26 -32.40 -7.20
CA PRO A 231 24.32 -31.27 -7.28
C PRO A 231 23.82 -30.99 -8.71
N LEU A 232 24.60 -31.31 -9.74
CA LEU A 232 24.23 -31.09 -11.15
C LEU A 232 23.09 -32.00 -11.65
N THR A 233 22.71 -33.01 -10.88
CA THR A 233 21.59 -33.89 -11.24
C THR A 233 20.22 -33.20 -11.20
N ASP A 234 20.11 -32.07 -10.49
CA ASP A 234 18.89 -31.25 -10.45
C ASP A 234 18.71 -30.43 -11.74
N MET A 235 19.80 -30.11 -12.45
CA MET A 235 19.77 -29.44 -13.76
C MET A 235 19.64 -30.43 -14.93
N ASN A 236 20.26 -31.60 -14.82
CA ASN A 236 20.13 -32.67 -15.79
C ASN A 236 20.23 -34.03 -15.07
N PRO A 237 19.17 -34.86 -15.11
CA PRO A 237 19.15 -36.16 -14.42
C PRO A 237 20.29 -37.12 -14.78
N ARG A 238 21.01 -36.88 -15.89
CA ARG A 238 22.14 -37.70 -16.36
C ARG A 238 23.51 -37.23 -15.83
N MET A 239 23.61 -36.05 -15.22
CA MET A 239 24.89 -35.49 -14.76
C MET A 239 25.29 -35.98 -13.36
N TYR A 240 25.65 -37.27 -13.25
CA TYR A 240 26.20 -37.88 -12.03
C TYR A 240 27.70 -37.61 -11.87
N ILE A 241 28.08 -36.34 -11.73
CA ILE A 241 29.47 -35.95 -11.48
C ILE A 241 29.66 -35.79 -9.96
N PRO A 242 30.39 -36.71 -9.29
CA PRO A 242 30.59 -36.63 -7.86
C PRO A 242 31.45 -35.40 -7.54
N MET A 243 30.91 -34.48 -6.76
CA MET A 243 31.62 -33.31 -6.25
C MET A 243 31.66 -33.33 -4.71
N PRO A 244 32.35 -34.29 -4.07
CA PRO A 244 32.54 -34.25 -2.62
C PRO A 244 33.30 -32.97 -2.21
N LEU A 245 33.00 -32.41 -1.04
CA LEU A 245 33.49 -31.12 -0.50
C LEU A 245 32.96 -29.86 -1.22
N ILE A 246 32.98 -29.79 -2.56
CA ILE A 246 32.49 -28.62 -3.34
C ILE A 246 30.97 -28.69 -3.60
N GLY A 247 30.42 -29.87 -3.83
CA GLY A 247 28.99 -30.12 -4.00
C GLY A 247 28.19 -30.03 -2.71
N SER A 248 28.85 -30.09 -1.55
CA SER A 248 28.30 -29.67 -0.26
C SER A 248 28.23 -28.15 -0.12
N ILE A 249 29.10 -27.38 -0.79
CA ILE A 249 29.05 -25.90 -0.75
C ILE A 249 27.75 -25.41 -1.41
N TYR A 250 27.30 -25.94 -2.55
CA TYR A 250 26.10 -25.41 -3.23
C TYR A 250 24.78 -25.53 -2.40
N PRO A 251 24.41 -26.68 -1.81
CA PRO A 251 23.28 -26.78 -0.87
C PRO A 251 23.50 -26.04 0.47
N ILE A 252 24.75 -25.96 0.95
CA ILE A 252 25.08 -25.27 2.21
C ILE A 252 25.07 -23.74 2.00
N THR A 253 25.58 -23.22 0.88
CA THR A 253 25.54 -21.79 0.55
C THR A 253 24.14 -21.37 0.17
N ARG A 254 23.31 -22.21 -0.47
CA ARG A 254 21.89 -21.86 -0.64
C ARG A 254 21.09 -21.96 0.67
N GLY A 255 21.52 -22.84 1.58
CA GLY A 255 20.96 -22.95 2.93
C GLY A 255 21.40 -21.88 3.93
N ILE A 256 22.56 -21.22 3.72
CA ILE A 256 23.17 -20.21 4.61
C ILE A 256 23.22 -18.79 3.96
N PHE A 257 23.35 -18.71 2.64
CA PHE A 257 23.46 -17.51 1.77
C PHE A 257 22.49 -17.56 0.57
N GLY A 258 21.33 -18.22 0.70
CA GLY A 258 20.33 -18.37 -0.37
C GLY A 258 19.85 -17.04 -0.95
N THR A 259 19.15 -17.10 -2.09
CA THR A 259 18.59 -15.88 -2.69
C THR A 259 17.36 -15.42 -1.90
N PRO A 260 16.84 -14.19 -2.09
CA PRO A 260 15.56 -13.78 -1.52
C PRO A 260 14.37 -14.71 -1.83
N GLN A 261 14.50 -15.58 -2.82
CA GLN A 261 13.54 -16.61 -3.24
C GLN A 261 13.65 -17.92 -2.44
N ASP A 262 14.68 -18.09 -1.61
CA ASP A 262 14.85 -19.28 -0.78
C ASP A 262 14.30 -19.02 0.63
N LEU A 263 13.49 -19.96 1.14
CA LEU A 263 12.73 -19.79 2.39
C LEU A 263 13.61 -19.41 3.59
N LYS A 264 14.86 -19.90 3.63
CA LYS A 264 15.83 -19.62 4.72
C LYS A 264 16.42 -18.21 4.67
N HIS A 265 16.21 -17.45 3.60
CA HIS A 265 16.76 -16.10 3.48
C HIS A 265 16.14 -15.14 4.52
N PRO A 266 16.92 -14.25 5.16
CA PRO A 266 16.40 -13.39 6.24
C PRO A 266 15.21 -12.53 5.83
N ALA A 267 15.20 -11.97 4.61
CA ALA A 267 14.07 -11.13 4.15
C ALA A 267 12.76 -11.93 4.00
N TYR A 268 12.87 -13.20 3.58
CA TYR A 268 11.74 -14.11 3.43
C TYR A 268 11.27 -14.59 4.82
N GLN A 269 12.18 -15.02 5.68
CA GLN A 269 11.85 -15.35 7.08
C GLN A 269 11.17 -14.19 7.81
N ASN A 270 11.62 -12.95 7.61
CA ASN A 270 10.97 -11.78 8.18
C ASN A 270 9.54 -11.60 7.64
N MET A 271 9.32 -11.79 6.33
CA MET A 271 7.97 -11.78 5.76
C MET A 271 7.07 -12.83 6.40
N ILE A 272 7.55 -14.07 6.52
CA ILE A 272 6.79 -15.18 7.14
C ILE A 272 6.46 -14.82 8.59
N ASN A 273 7.45 -14.41 9.38
CA ASN A 273 7.26 -14.08 10.79
C ASN A 273 6.27 -12.92 10.98
N ASP A 274 6.36 -11.88 10.16
CA ASP A 274 5.45 -10.72 10.23
C ASP A 274 4.01 -11.12 9.87
N LEU A 275 3.82 -11.91 8.81
CA LEU A 275 2.51 -12.41 8.37
C LEU A 275 1.90 -13.39 9.37
N GLU A 276 2.68 -14.36 9.85
CA GLU A 276 2.22 -15.30 10.87
C GLU A 276 1.86 -14.57 12.17
N LYS A 277 2.58 -13.49 12.54
CA LYS A 277 2.28 -12.69 13.73
C LYS A 277 0.90 -12.04 13.69
N VAL A 278 0.45 -11.55 12.53
CA VAL A 278 -0.89 -10.95 12.39
C VAL A 278 -1.97 -12.01 12.17
N LEU A 279 -1.65 -13.12 11.50
CA LEU A 279 -2.60 -14.19 11.24
C LEU A 279 -2.80 -15.14 12.43
N LYS A 280 -1.86 -15.22 13.39
CA LYS A 280 -1.88 -16.20 14.49
C LYS A 280 -3.14 -16.15 15.36
N HIS A 281 -3.80 -15.00 15.41
CA HIS A 281 -5.01 -14.77 16.20
C HIS A 281 -6.28 -15.26 15.52
N HIS A 282 -6.18 -15.70 14.26
CA HIS A 282 -7.28 -16.24 13.49
C HIS A 282 -7.12 -17.74 13.29
N PRO A 283 -7.97 -18.57 13.90
CA PRO A 283 -7.74 -20.01 13.97
C PRO A 283 -8.10 -20.77 12.68
N ASN A 284 -8.88 -20.15 11.78
CA ASN A 284 -9.35 -20.80 10.56
C ASN A 284 -8.64 -20.22 9.32
N VAL A 285 -7.32 -20.43 9.22
CA VAL A 285 -6.50 -19.95 8.09
C VAL A 285 -5.92 -21.13 7.31
N ILE A 286 -6.03 -21.07 5.99
CA ILE A 286 -5.32 -21.93 5.03
C ILE A 286 -4.38 -21.05 4.23
N PHE A 287 -3.08 -21.38 4.23
CA PHE A 287 -2.08 -20.73 3.39
C PHE A 287 -1.98 -21.46 2.05
N ALA A 288 -2.04 -20.73 0.94
CA ALA A 288 -1.94 -21.28 -0.42
C ALA A 288 -0.84 -20.56 -1.22
N ALA A 289 0.07 -21.33 -1.83
CA ALA A 289 1.20 -20.79 -2.58
C ALA A 289 1.64 -21.66 -3.77
N GLY A 290 2.40 -21.05 -4.68
CA GLY A 290 3.06 -21.69 -5.84
C GLY A 290 4.55 -21.86 -5.57
N HIS A 291 5.39 -21.29 -6.46
CA HIS A 291 6.85 -21.07 -6.38
C HIS A 291 7.71 -22.33 -6.32
N GLU A 292 7.33 -23.29 -5.49
CA GLU A 292 7.91 -24.61 -5.49
C GLU A 292 7.25 -25.43 -6.58
N HIS A 293 8.06 -25.95 -7.51
CA HIS A 293 7.59 -26.76 -8.63
C HIS A 293 7.09 -28.16 -8.22
N ASN A 294 6.23 -28.27 -7.20
CA ASN A 294 5.68 -29.52 -6.69
C ASN A 294 4.34 -29.24 -5.97
N MET A 295 3.66 -30.31 -5.54
CA MET A 295 2.43 -30.20 -4.76
C MET A 295 2.64 -30.69 -3.34
N GLN A 296 2.17 -29.93 -2.35
CA GLN A 296 2.32 -30.27 -0.94
C GLN A 296 1.07 -29.90 -0.13
N LEU A 297 0.79 -30.71 0.90
CA LEU A 297 -0.06 -30.37 2.03
C LEU A 297 0.74 -30.59 3.31
N ILE A 298 1.03 -29.50 4.01
CA ILE A 298 1.74 -29.50 5.29
C ILE A 298 0.77 -29.04 6.37
N GLN A 299 0.67 -29.82 7.44
CA GLN A 299 -0.11 -29.48 8.63
C GLN A 299 0.82 -29.30 9.81
N ASP A 300 0.96 -28.05 10.25
CA ASP A 300 1.82 -27.70 11.38
C ASP A 300 1.12 -26.67 12.26
N SER A 301 1.25 -26.85 13.58
CA SER A 301 0.48 -26.13 14.59
C SER A 301 -1.03 -26.23 14.32
N SER A 302 -1.75 -25.11 14.22
CA SER A 302 -3.18 -25.06 13.88
C SER A 302 -3.45 -24.72 12.41
N TYR A 303 -2.43 -24.63 11.56
CA TYR A 303 -2.56 -24.16 10.19
C TYR A 303 -2.35 -25.27 9.15
N ASN A 304 -3.00 -25.09 8.01
CA ASN A 304 -2.80 -25.89 6.82
C ASN A 304 -2.08 -25.04 5.77
N TYR A 305 -0.98 -25.58 5.23
CA TYR A 305 -0.19 -24.95 4.18
C TYR A 305 -0.27 -25.82 2.92
N ILE A 306 -0.68 -25.20 1.82
CA ILE A 306 -0.85 -25.85 0.52
C ILE A 306 0.12 -25.21 -0.46
N VAL A 307 0.92 -26.05 -1.09
CA VAL A 307 1.79 -25.68 -2.22
C VAL A 307 1.21 -26.35 -3.46
N ALA A 308 0.97 -25.57 -4.52
CA ALA A 308 0.40 -26.02 -5.78
C ALA A 308 1.15 -25.44 -6.99
N GLY A 309 2.49 -25.39 -6.94
CA GLY A 309 3.33 -24.73 -7.95
C GLY A 309 3.82 -25.63 -9.07
N SER A 310 3.15 -26.75 -9.39
CA SER A 310 3.57 -27.65 -10.48
C SER A 310 2.65 -27.59 -11.71
N GLY A 311 2.22 -26.38 -12.12
CA GLY A 311 1.41 -26.19 -13.31
C GLY A 311 2.10 -26.72 -14.58
N THR A 312 3.41 -26.48 -14.71
CA THR A 312 4.19 -26.88 -15.89
C THR A 312 5.49 -27.60 -15.58
N ASN A 313 6.21 -27.13 -14.56
CA ASN A 313 7.48 -27.70 -14.14
C ASN A 313 7.30 -28.61 -12.92
N LYS A 314 8.24 -29.56 -12.76
CA LYS A 314 8.29 -30.42 -11.58
C LYS A 314 9.69 -30.56 -10.99
N THR A 315 9.78 -30.38 -9.68
CA THR A 315 10.96 -30.58 -8.86
C THR A 315 10.65 -31.59 -7.75
N ARG A 316 11.71 -32.10 -7.12
CA ARG A 316 11.57 -33.05 -6.01
C ARG A 316 10.98 -32.37 -4.76
N VAL A 317 10.29 -33.17 -3.97
CA VAL A 317 9.83 -32.83 -2.62
C VAL A 317 10.31 -33.88 -1.64
N SER A 318 10.80 -33.44 -0.48
CA SER A 318 11.26 -34.33 0.59
C SER A 318 10.09 -34.72 1.49
N LYS A 319 10.15 -35.91 2.11
CA LYS A 319 9.19 -36.29 3.14
C LYS A 319 9.57 -35.61 4.46
N SER A 320 8.59 -35.00 5.12
CA SER A 320 8.75 -34.44 6.47
C SER A 320 7.67 -34.98 7.42
N ARG A 321 7.84 -34.76 8.73
CA ARG A 321 6.91 -35.23 9.77
C ARG A 321 5.50 -34.62 9.64
N HIS A 322 5.43 -33.37 9.18
CA HIS A 322 4.20 -32.57 9.11
C HIS A 322 3.54 -32.59 7.73
N GLN A 323 4.17 -33.26 6.75
CA GLN A 323 3.66 -33.40 5.40
C GLN A 323 2.63 -34.53 5.30
N LEU A 324 1.38 -34.16 5.02
CA LEU A 324 0.28 -35.10 4.79
C LEU A 324 0.23 -35.59 3.34
N TYR A 325 0.68 -34.76 2.39
CA TYR A 325 0.82 -35.09 0.98
C TYR A 325 2.00 -34.34 0.39
N GLY A 326 2.76 -34.99 -0.50
CA GLY A 326 3.89 -34.42 -1.22
C GLY A 326 4.09 -35.17 -2.53
N ALA A 327 4.04 -34.47 -3.67
CA ALA A 327 4.22 -35.07 -4.98
C ALA A 327 5.06 -34.19 -5.93
N ALA A 328 6.03 -34.83 -6.58
CA ALA A 328 6.84 -34.25 -7.65
C ALA A 328 6.22 -34.57 -9.03
N GLU A 329 4.96 -34.16 -9.22
CA GLU A 329 4.21 -34.35 -10.46
C GLU A 329 3.46 -33.07 -10.82
N ASN A 330 3.20 -32.87 -12.11
CA ASN A 330 2.40 -31.73 -12.57
C ASN A 330 0.96 -31.90 -12.12
N GLY A 331 0.30 -30.81 -11.70
CA GLY A 331 -1.03 -30.93 -11.14
C GLY A 331 -1.62 -29.64 -10.60
N PHE A 332 -2.71 -29.79 -9.86
CA PHE A 332 -3.42 -28.70 -9.20
C PHE A 332 -4.14 -29.23 -7.95
N ALA A 333 -4.51 -28.31 -7.05
CA ALA A 333 -5.32 -28.62 -5.87
C ALA A 333 -6.71 -28.00 -5.98
N VAL A 334 -7.71 -28.63 -5.36
CA VAL A 334 -9.07 -28.12 -5.25
C VAL A 334 -9.50 -28.15 -3.80
N LEU A 335 -9.86 -26.98 -3.27
CA LEU A 335 -10.54 -26.83 -1.99
C LEU A 335 -12.04 -26.77 -2.23
N GLU A 336 -12.79 -27.68 -1.61
CA GLU A 336 -14.25 -27.61 -1.54
C GLU A 336 -14.68 -27.30 -0.11
N VAL A 337 -15.26 -26.10 0.06
CA VAL A 337 -15.85 -25.67 1.33
C VAL A 337 -17.31 -26.07 1.31
N LEU A 338 -17.70 -26.91 2.26
CA LEU A 338 -19.05 -27.41 2.38
C LEU A 338 -19.93 -26.45 3.21
N LYS A 339 -21.25 -26.52 3.04
CA LYS A 339 -22.19 -25.71 3.86
C LYS A 339 -22.13 -26.05 5.35
N ASN A 340 -21.71 -27.25 5.72
CA ASN A 340 -21.47 -27.65 7.11
C ASN A 340 -20.13 -27.14 7.68
N LYS A 341 -19.39 -26.32 6.92
CA LYS A 341 -18.11 -25.70 7.30
C LYS A 341 -16.94 -26.68 7.46
N LEU A 342 -17.05 -27.86 6.84
CA LEU A 342 -15.89 -28.70 6.55
C LEU A 342 -15.19 -28.23 5.28
N VAL A 343 -13.86 -28.33 5.27
CA VAL A 343 -13.02 -28.03 4.11
C VAL A 343 -12.33 -29.30 3.64
N ASN A 344 -12.65 -29.71 2.42
CA ASN A 344 -12.00 -30.83 1.75
C ASN A 344 -10.95 -30.31 0.78
N VAL A 345 -9.76 -30.91 0.78
CA VAL A 345 -8.75 -30.69 -0.25
C VAL A 345 -8.62 -31.93 -1.12
N THR A 346 -8.49 -31.72 -2.43
CA THR A 346 -8.19 -32.78 -3.40
C THR A 346 -7.02 -32.37 -4.28
N PHE A 347 -5.99 -33.22 -4.39
CA PHE A 347 -4.89 -33.03 -5.33
C PHE A 347 -5.09 -33.90 -6.57
N TYR A 348 -4.93 -33.29 -7.73
CA TYR A 348 -4.99 -33.93 -9.04
C TYR A 348 -3.61 -33.92 -9.67
N GLU A 349 -3.12 -35.10 -10.06
CA GLU A 349 -1.88 -35.24 -10.82
C GLU A 349 -2.17 -35.48 -12.30
N VAL A 350 -1.39 -34.86 -13.18
CA VAL A 350 -1.56 -34.89 -14.63
C VAL A 350 -0.28 -35.39 -15.28
N LYS A 351 -0.30 -36.63 -15.83
CA LYS A 351 0.89 -37.26 -16.43
C LYS A 351 0.90 -37.16 -17.96
N ASP A 352 1.80 -36.36 -18.51
CA ASP A 352 2.12 -36.26 -19.95
C ASP A 352 0.97 -35.92 -20.93
N SER A 353 -0.31 -36.07 -20.58
CA SER A 353 -1.48 -35.67 -21.38
C SER A 353 -2.76 -35.56 -20.53
N ILE A 354 -3.82 -34.97 -21.10
CA ILE A 354 -5.16 -34.86 -20.46
C ILE A 354 -5.82 -36.22 -20.18
N ASN A 355 -5.39 -37.29 -20.85
CA ASN A 355 -5.96 -38.63 -20.65
C ASN A 355 -5.38 -39.35 -19.42
N SER A 356 -4.43 -38.73 -18.73
CA SER A 356 -3.73 -39.32 -17.59
C SER A 356 -3.88 -38.46 -16.34
N ILE A 357 -5.12 -38.04 -16.05
CA ILE A 357 -5.44 -37.30 -14.82
C ILE A 357 -5.84 -38.30 -13.74
N ARG A 358 -5.21 -38.23 -12.57
CA ARG A 358 -5.64 -39.01 -11.39
C ARG A 358 -5.94 -38.11 -10.20
N LYS A 359 -7.01 -38.44 -9.48
CA LYS A 359 -7.26 -37.91 -8.13
C LYS A 359 -6.28 -38.61 -7.18
N ALA A 360 -5.19 -37.93 -6.83
CA ALA A 360 -4.06 -38.54 -6.13
C ALA A 360 -4.24 -38.56 -4.62
N TYR A 361 -4.90 -37.54 -4.06
CA TYR A 361 -5.11 -37.41 -2.62
C TYR A 361 -6.39 -36.64 -2.33
N THR A 362 -7.14 -37.05 -1.31
CA THR A 362 -8.31 -36.33 -0.81
C THR A 362 -8.35 -36.43 0.72
N ASN A 363 -8.56 -35.31 1.39
CA ASN A 363 -8.70 -35.28 2.85
C ASN A 363 -9.56 -34.10 3.32
N THR A 364 -10.18 -34.22 4.47
CA THR A 364 -10.81 -33.10 5.20
C THR A 364 -9.77 -32.47 6.10
N ILE A 365 -9.43 -31.20 5.87
CA ILE A 365 -8.27 -30.54 6.50
C ILE A 365 -8.65 -29.50 7.57
N LEU A 366 -9.91 -29.07 7.59
CA LEU A 366 -10.39 -28.09 8.55
C LEU A 366 -11.90 -28.26 8.81
N ASP A 367 -12.28 -28.10 10.07
CA ASP A 367 -13.67 -27.93 10.53
C ASP A 367 -13.78 -26.59 11.26
N PHE A 368 -14.38 -25.60 10.61
CA PHE A 368 -14.62 -24.29 11.19
C PHE A 368 -16.08 -24.08 11.61
N SER A 369 -16.83 -25.17 11.82
CA SER A 369 -18.18 -25.13 12.39
C SER A 369 -18.18 -24.71 13.86
N LYS A 370 -17.11 -25.04 14.59
CA LYS A 370 -16.94 -24.71 16.00
C LYS A 370 -16.29 -23.34 16.12
N LEU A 371 -16.99 -22.42 16.80
CA LEU A 371 -16.40 -21.13 17.12
C LEU A 371 -15.18 -21.33 18.02
N PRO A 372 -14.06 -20.66 17.76
CA PRO A 372 -12.93 -20.63 18.67
C PRO A 372 -13.38 -20.03 20.01
N LYS A 373 -12.93 -20.60 21.13
CA LYS A 373 -12.97 -19.89 22.41
C LYS A 373 -11.92 -18.77 22.33
N THR A 374 -12.31 -17.59 21.89
CA THR A 374 -11.44 -16.41 21.97
C THR A 374 -11.58 -15.78 23.37
N ASP A 375 -10.45 -15.57 24.05
CA ASP A 375 -10.32 -14.79 25.30
C ASP A 375 -10.48 -13.27 25.08
N SER A 376 -11.26 -12.86 24.09
CA SER A 376 -11.59 -11.46 23.87
C SER A 376 -12.98 -11.37 23.28
N ALA A 377 -13.95 -11.32 24.18
CA ALA A 377 -15.31 -10.95 23.88
C ALA A 377 -15.35 -9.48 23.46
N VAL A 378 -15.22 -9.22 22.16
CA VAL A 378 -16.08 -8.24 21.50
C VAL A 378 -16.69 -8.94 20.31
N ASN A 379 -17.86 -9.56 20.55
CA ASN A 379 -18.70 -10.09 19.50
C ASN A 379 -19.14 -8.91 18.59
N PRO A 380 -18.82 -8.89 17.29
CA PRO A 380 -19.32 -7.85 16.37
C PRO A 380 -20.82 -7.97 16.09
N SER A 381 -21.45 -9.05 16.56
CA SER A 381 -22.85 -9.39 16.33
C SER A 381 -23.56 -9.24 17.67
N THR A 382 -24.39 -8.22 17.82
CA THR A 382 -25.02 -7.72 19.07
C THR A 382 -24.23 -6.67 19.86
N VAL A 383 -23.55 -5.74 19.19
CA VAL A 383 -23.61 -4.36 19.70
C VAL A 383 -25.00 -3.86 19.33
N THR A 384 -26.00 -4.14 20.17
CA THR A 384 -27.16 -3.25 20.24
C THR A 384 -26.56 -1.85 20.31
N ALA A 385 -27.00 -0.91 19.47
CA ALA A 385 -26.53 0.47 19.55
C ALA A 385 -26.86 1.00 20.95
N VAL A 386 -25.97 0.77 21.90
CA VAL A 386 -26.00 1.43 23.19
C VAL A 386 -25.62 2.85 22.81
N SER A 387 -26.63 3.71 22.66
CA SER A 387 -26.39 5.13 22.61
C SER A 387 -25.83 5.50 23.98
N VAL A 388 -24.52 5.40 24.14
CA VAL A 388 -23.86 5.92 25.33
C VAL A 388 -24.09 7.43 25.25
N PRO A 389 -24.84 8.02 26.21
CA PRO A 389 -25.04 9.47 26.20
C PRO A 389 -23.68 10.10 26.52
N PHE A 390 -23.07 10.70 25.51
CA PHE A 390 -21.88 11.52 25.69
C PHE A 390 -22.29 12.96 25.95
N GLU A 391 -21.56 13.65 26.82
CA GLU A 391 -21.62 15.10 26.90
C GLU A 391 -21.17 15.72 25.57
N ASP A 392 -21.66 16.91 25.24
CA ASP A 392 -21.29 17.59 23.98
C ASP A 392 -19.80 17.97 23.91
N SER A 393 -19.16 18.12 25.07
CA SER A 393 -17.76 18.53 25.18
C SER A 393 -17.11 18.02 26.46
N VAL A 394 -15.78 17.89 26.45
CA VAL A 394 -14.95 17.54 27.60
C VAL A 394 -13.80 18.55 27.75
N ILE A 395 -13.32 18.73 28.98
CA ILE A 395 -12.08 19.45 29.25
C ILE A 395 -10.95 18.44 29.38
N VAL A 396 -10.04 18.41 28.42
CA VAL A 396 -8.95 17.42 28.33
C VAL A 396 -7.70 18.06 27.73
N SER A 397 -6.54 17.48 27.99
CA SER A 397 -5.27 17.86 27.35
C SER A 397 -5.05 17.03 26.08
N ALA A 398 -4.32 17.57 25.11
CA ALA A 398 -3.90 16.78 23.94
C ALA A 398 -3.09 15.55 24.34
N SER A 399 -2.13 15.73 25.25
CA SER A 399 -1.38 14.65 25.89
C SER A 399 -0.68 15.14 27.16
N GLU A 400 -0.65 14.33 28.21
CA GLU A 400 0.16 14.60 29.41
C GLU A 400 1.56 13.95 29.33
N LYS A 401 1.83 13.20 28.26
CA LYS A 401 3.05 12.38 28.08
C LYS A 401 4.35 13.20 28.14
N TYR A 402 4.31 14.45 27.67
CA TYR A 402 5.50 15.30 27.55
C TYR A 402 5.78 16.17 28.80
N THR A 403 5.02 15.97 29.88
CA THR A 403 5.18 16.73 31.12
C THR A 403 6.35 16.20 31.97
N GLY A 404 6.82 17.02 32.93
CA GLY A 404 7.79 16.57 33.94
C GLY A 404 9.27 16.50 33.50
N VAL A 405 9.60 16.99 32.31
CA VAL A 405 11.00 17.06 31.83
C VAL A 405 11.79 18.14 32.58
N THR A 406 12.88 17.77 33.25
CA THR A 406 13.70 18.68 34.08
C THR A 406 15.20 18.47 33.88
N GLY A 407 16.02 19.41 34.37
CA GLY A 407 17.48 19.31 34.41
C GLY A 407 18.15 19.10 33.05
N LEU A 408 19.07 18.13 32.97
CA LEU A 408 19.83 17.83 31.77
C LEU A 408 18.93 17.38 30.60
N LYS A 409 17.85 16.63 30.89
CA LYS A 409 16.90 16.18 29.88
C LYS A 409 16.24 17.38 29.19
N ARG A 410 15.77 18.36 29.97
CA ARG A 410 15.19 19.62 29.46
C ARG A 410 16.19 20.45 28.65
N LEU A 411 17.47 20.48 29.05
CA LEU A 411 18.51 21.17 28.28
C LEU A 411 18.75 20.53 26.90
N VAL A 412 18.72 19.20 26.84
CA VAL A 412 18.98 18.45 25.60
C VAL A 412 17.77 18.46 24.66
N GLU A 413 16.58 18.23 25.20
CA GLU A 413 15.33 18.05 24.44
C GLU A 413 14.52 19.33 24.24
N GLY A 414 14.77 20.37 25.06
CA GLY A 414 14.12 21.68 24.98
C GLY A 414 12.87 21.81 25.85
N ASP A 415 12.26 23.00 25.81
CA ASP A 415 10.90 23.26 26.30
C ASP A 415 9.84 22.94 25.25
N ASN A 416 10.14 23.20 23.97
CA ASN A 416 9.25 22.96 22.84
C ASN A 416 7.80 23.44 23.12
N TYR A 417 6.77 22.67 22.74
CA TYR A 417 5.34 22.98 22.98
C TYR A 417 4.71 22.20 24.13
N ARG A 418 5.48 21.85 25.18
CA ARG A 418 4.99 20.99 26.27
C ARG A 418 3.84 21.59 27.07
N LYS A 419 3.78 22.93 27.17
CA LYS A 419 2.70 23.63 27.87
C LYS A 419 1.39 23.52 27.10
N GLU A 420 1.46 23.63 25.78
CA GLU A 420 0.36 23.54 24.83
C GLU A 420 -0.18 22.11 24.77
N TRP A 421 0.70 21.10 24.80
CA TRP A 421 0.31 19.68 24.87
C TRP A 421 -0.47 19.34 26.14
N SER A 422 -0.04 19.87 27.28
CA SER A 422 -0.61 19.58 28.61
C SER A 422 -1.73 20.52 29.04
N ALA A 423 -1.98 21.60 28.29
CA ALA A 423 -3.05 22.54 28.56
C ALA A 423 -4.42 21.85 28.50
N LYS A 424 -5.27 22.11 29.50
CA LYS A 424 -6.64 21.63 29.51
C LYS A 424 -7.48 22.52 28.59
N VAL A 425 -7.97 21.94 27.50
CA VAL A 425 -8.79 22.61 26.49
C VAL A 425 -10.18 22.01 26.45
N LYS A 426 -11.19 22.83 26.12
CA LYS A 426 -12.55 22.34 25.87
C LYS A 426 -12.66 21.80 24.44
N LEU A 427 -12.86 20.49 24.29
CA LEU A 427 -13.03 19.83 22.99
C LEU A 427 -14.40 19.19 22.88
N LYS A 428 -14.93 19.13 21.65
CA LYS A 428 -16.16 18.37 21.36
C LYS A 428 -15.89 16.88 21.53
N VAL A 429 -16.88 16.15 22.02
CA VAL A 429 -16.81 14.68 22.07
C VAL A 429 -17.15 14.10 20.70
N PHE A 430 -16.39 13.12 20.24
CA PHE A 430 -16.62 12.42 18.98
C PHE A 430 -17.68 11.34 19.15
N ASP A 431 -18.92 11.64 18.76
CA ASP A 431 -19.98 10.65 18.64
C ASP A 431 -20.06 10.18 17.18
N ILE A 432 -19.56 8.97 16.90
CA ILE A 432 -19.46 8.42 15.54
C ILE A 432 -20.82 8.32 14.84
N SER A 433 -21.91 8.21 15.61
CA SER A 433 -23.27 8.12 15.06
C SER A 433 -23.86 9.47 14.64
N LYS A 434 -23.34 10.58 15.19
CA LYS A 434 -23.84 11.94 14.95
C LYS A 434 -22.93 12.78 14.07
N VAL A 435 -21.62 12.69 14.28
CA VAL A 435 -20.62 13.47 13.54
C VAL A 435 -20.79 13.20 12.04
N LYS A 436 -20.89 14.26 11.23
CA LYS A 436 -21.14 14.20 9.77
C LYS A 436 -22.37 13.37 9.37
N GLY A 437 -23.41 13.31 10.21
CA GLY A 437 -24.62 12.53 9.94
C GLY A 437 -24.49 11.03 10.22
N GLY A 438 -23.37 10.61 10.80
CA GLY A 438 -23.02 9.22 11.09
C GLY A 438 -21.92 8.71 10.17
N LEU A 439 -20.82 8.23 10.76
CA LEU A 439 -19.65 7.74 10.07
C LEU A 439 -19.53 6.22 10.20
N THR A 440 -19.10 5.56 9.13
CA THR A 440 -18.81 4.12 9.09
C THR A 440 -17.32 3.90 8.86
N ILE A 441 -16.67 3.17 9.76
CA ILE A 441 -15.24 2.84 9.65
C ILE A 441 -15.02 1.86 8.51
N GLN A 442 -14.19 2.24 7.55
CA GLN A 442 -13.84 1.44 6.38
C GLN A 442 -12.60 0.58 6.65
N SER A 443 -11.53 1.18 7.16
CA SER A 443 -10.27 0.49 7.42
C SER A 443 -9.40 1.23 8.43
N LEU A 444 -8.40 0.53 8.95
CA LEU A 444 -7.26 1.16 9.60
C LEU A 444 -6.36 1.81 8.53
N GLY A 445 -5.61 2.82 8.93
CA GLY A 445 -4.58 3.47 8.14
C GLY A 445 -3.58 4.16 9.06
N GLY A 446 -2.65 4.89 8.45
CA GLY A 446 -1.50 5.45 9.15
C GLY A 446 -0.34 4.46 9.17
N GLY A 447 0.87 5.00 8.98
CA GLY A 447 2.11 4.23 9.02
C GLY A 447 2.68 4.13 10.44
N LYS A 448 4.01 4.02 10.53
CA LYS A 448 4.79 3.71 11.75
C LYS A 448 4.59 4.60 12.98
N GLN A 449 3.86 5.71 12.88
CA GLN A 449 3.80 6.75 13.91
C GLN A 449 2.39 7.18 14.33
N THR A 450 1.35 6.99 13.52
CA THR A 450 -0.01 7.50 13.81
C THR A 450 -1.07 6.44 13.54
N THR A 451 -2.01 6.30 14.48
CA THR A 451 -3.23 5.53 14.22
C THR A 451 -4.20 6.44 13.47
N SER A 452 -4.62 6.03 12.27
CA SER A 452 -5.67 6.70 11.50
C SER A 452 -6.81 5.73 11.15
N LEU A 453 -8.05 6.18 11.23
CA LEU A 453 -9.22 5.44 10.77
C LEU A 453 -9.78 6.08 9.51
N ARG A 454 -9.88 5.32 8.41
CA ARG A 454 -10.60 5.74 7.22
C ARG A 454 -12.08 5.50 7.45
N MET A 455 -12.90 6.51 7.22
CA MET A 455 -14.33 6.48 7.47
C MET A 455 -15.10 7.04 6.27
N LYS A 456 -16.38 6.72 6.21
CA LYS A 456 -17.29 7.19 5.17
C LYS A 456 -18.58 7.67 5.79
N ASP A 457 -19.09 8.83 5.35
CA ASP A 457 -20.41 9.31 5.75
C ASP A 457 -21.53 8.71 4.87
N LYS A 458 -22.78 9.06 5.18
CA LYS A 458 -23.97 8.57 4.45
C LYS A 458 -24.03 9.06 3.00
N GLU A 459 -23.44 10.22 2.69
CA GLU A 459 -23.35 10.75 1.33
C GLU A 459 -22.17 10.16 0.54
N GLY A 460 -21.35 9.35 1.20
CA GLY A 460 -20.23 8.65 0.63
C GLY A 460 -18.93 9.43 0.56
N ARG A 461 -18.83 10.59 1.23
CA ARG A 461 -17.57 11.32 1.38
C ARG A 461 -16.65 10.56 2.33
N GLU A 462 -15.35 10.59 2.02
CA GLU A 462 -14.36 9.91 2.83
C GLU A 462 -13.68 10.84 3.83
N TRP A 463 -13.52 10.35 5.04
CA TRP A 463 -12.96 11.06 6.18
C TRP A 463 -11.80 10.26 6.78
N THR A 464 -10.84 10.96 7.40
CA THR A 464 -9.78 10.35 8.20
C THR A 464 -9.85 10.89 9.62
N LEU A 465 -9.96 10.00 10.61
CA LEU A 465 -9.80 10.35 12.03
C LEU A 465 -8.43 9.87 12.50
N ARG A 466 -7.57 10.80 12.88
CA ARG A 466 -6.17 10.53 13.21
C ARG A 466 -5.86 10.98 14.63
N THR A 467 -5.19 10.13 15.39
CA THR A 467 -4.58 10.49 16.68
C THR A 467 -3.55 11.61 16.48
N ILE A 468 -3.64 12.70 17.26
CA ILE A 468 -2.65 13.80 17.15
C ILE A 468 -1.38 13.47 17.92
N ASP A 469 -1.51 12.72 19.01
CA ASP A 469 -0.38 12.21 19.77
C ASP A 469 0.19 10.99 19.05
N LYS A 470 1.46 11.08 18.65
CA LYS A 470 2.11 10.07 17.81
C LYS A 470 2.71 8.97 18.69
N ASN A 471 2.54 7.72 18.27
CA ASN A 471 3.27 6.59 18.83
C ASN A 471 4.31 6.07 17.82
N PRO A 472 5.57 6.56 17.86
CA PRO A 472 6.63 6.16 16.93
C PRO A 472 7.27 4.82 17.28
N GLU A 473 6.74 4.03 18.23
CA GLU A 473 7.31 2.73 18.63
C GLU A 473 7.63 1.83 17.42
N ASN A 474 6.71 1.78 16.45
CA ASN A 474 6.90 0.99 15.22
C ASN A 474 7.90 1.63 14.24
N ALA A 475 8.17 2.94 14.35
CA ALA A 475 9.17 3.68 13.58
C ALA A 475 10.61 3.36 14.00
N ILE A 476 10.77 2.93 15.25
CA ILE A 476 12.06 2.62 15.85
C ILE A 476 12.42 1.16 15.53
N PRO A 477 13.66 0.88 15.06
CA PRO A 477 14.15 -0.48 14.90
C PRO A 477 13.92 -1.30 16.17
N GLU A 478 13.53 -2.56 16.04
CA GLU A 478 13.17 -3.40 17.20
C GLU A 478 14.28 -3.45 18.27
N ALA A 479 15.55 -3.48 17.85
CA ALA A 479 16.71 -3.44 18.73
C ALA A 479 16.85 -2.16 19.58
N LEU A 480 16.16 -1.08 19.19
CA LEU A 480 16.17 0.23 19.87
C LEU A 480 14.85 0.51 20.61
N ARG A 481 13.85 -0.36 20.51
CA ARG A 481 12.62 -0.25 21.30
C ARG A 481 12.92 -0.52 22.78
N GLY A 482 12.29 0.22 23.67
CA GLY A 482 12.56 0.24 25.12
C GLY A 482 13.87 0.94 25.51
N SER A 483 14.58 1.58 24.57
CA SER A 483 15.85 2.27 24.83
C SER A 483 15.68 3.79 25.02
N ILE A 484 16.76 4.47 25.43
CA ILE A 484 16.82 5.95 25.49
C ILE A 484 16.52 6.57 24.12
N ALA A 485 16.89 5.91 23.02
CA ALA A 485 16.62 6.42 21.67
C ALA A 485 15.11 6.46 21.38
N GLN A 486 14.32 5.50 21.88
CA GLN A 486 12.86 5.56 21.77
C GLN A 486 12.30 6.79 22.50
N HIS A 487 12.74 7.03 23.73
CA HIS A 487 12.27 8.18 24.51
C HIS A 487 12.61 9.52 23.84
N ILE A 488 13.78 9.63 23.20
CA ILE A 488 14.16 10.84 22.46
C ILE A 488 13.24 11.04 21.24
N VAL A 489 12.98 9.99 20.45
CA VAL A 489 12.13 10.08 19.25
C VAL A 489 10.67 10.37 19.62
N GLU A 490 10.17 9.77 20.69
CA GLU A 490 8.85 10.09 21.24
C GLU A 490 8.76 11.53 21.74
N ASP A 491 9.76 11.99 22.48
CA ASP A 491 9.78 13.34 23.02
C ASP A 491 9.90 14.42 21.92
N MET A 492 10.54 14.12 20.78
CA MET A 492 10.57 15.02 19.63
C MET A 492 9.18 15.40 19.08
N VAL A 493 8.13 14.62 19.37
CA VAL A 493 6.75 14.99 19.02
C VAL A 493 6.32 16.29 19.73
N SER A 494 6.89 16.58 20.91
CA SER A 494 6.65 17.84 21.63
C SER A 494 7.10 19.09 20.87
N ALA A 495 7.93 18.94 19.83
CA ALA A 495 8.37 20.03 18.95
C ALA A 495 7.35 20.42 17.88
N SER A 496 6.33 19.60 17.64
CA SER A 496 5.19 19.92 16.78
C SER A 496 4.08 20.58 17.59
N HIS A 497 3.46 21.62 17.05
CA HIS A 497 2.40 22.35 17.76
C HIS A 497 1.07 21.56 17.70
N PRO A 498 0.48 21.14 18.84
CA PRO A 498 -0.64 20.17 18.86
C PRO A 498 -1.90 20.66 18.14
N TYR A 499 -2.11 21.97 18.06
CA TYR A 499 -3.30 22.58 17.44
C TYR A 499 -2.98 23.42 16.18
N GLY A 500 -1.73 23.38 15.68
CA GLY A 500 -1.27 24.31 14.65
C GLY A 500 -2.05 24.20 13.34
N ALA A 501 -2.47 22.98 12.99
CA ALA A 501 -3.26 22.67 11.81
C ALA A 501 -4.60 23.45 11.73
N LEU A 502 -5.20 23.85 12.86
CA LEU A 502 -6.44 24.64 12.89
C LEU A 502 -6.28 26.04 12.27
N THR A 503 -5.06 26.57 12.24
CA THR A 503 -4.78 27.90 11.68
C THR A 503 -4.73 27.90 10.15
N VAL A 504 -4.45 26.74 9.54
CA VAL A 504 -4.12 26.64 8.11
C VAL A 504 -5.31 26.97 7.19
N PRO A 505 -6.56 26.52 7.42
CA PRO A 505 -7.65 26.73 6.47
C PRO A 505 -7.93 28.21 6.15
N LEU A 506 -7.87 29.11 7.14
CA LEU A 506 -8.11 30.53 6.91
C LEU A 506 -6.96 31.18 6.14
N LEU A 507 -5.71 30.83 6.46
CA LEU A 507 -4.54 31.29 5.70
C LEU A 507 -4.57 30.75 4.27
N ALA A 508 -4.89 29.46 4.08
CA ALA A 508 -4.99 28.83 2.78
C ALA A 508 -6.09 29.46 1.92
N SER A 509 -7.26 29.74 2.51
CA SER A 509 -8.35 30.44 1.81
C SER A 509 -7.92 31.84 1.35
N ALA A 510 -7.19 32.60 2.18
CA ALA A 510 -6.66 33.91 1.80
C ALA A 510 -5.56 33.81 0.72
N ALA A 511 -4.85 32.69 0.66
CA ALA A 511 -3.83 32.40 -0.34
C ALA A 511 -4.41 31.86 -1.66
N ASN A 512 -5.70 31.51 -1.69
CA ASN A 512 -6.36 30.73 -2.74
C ASN A 512 -5.74 29.33 -2.94
N VAL A 513 -5.47 28.64 -1.82
CA VAL A 513 -4.96 27.26 -1.76
C VAL A 513 -6.05 26.37 -1.14
N ILE A 514 -6.38 25.27 -1.81
CA ILE A 514 -7.39 24.32 -1.35
C ILE A 514 -6.71 23.32 -0.40
N VAL A 515 -7.22 23.21 0.82
CA VAL A 515 -6.73 22.32 1.88
C VAL A 515 -7.90 21.68 2.62
N ALA A 516 -7.64 20.58 3.31
CA ALA A 516 -8.61 20.02 4.27
C ALA A 516 -8.87 21.00 5.42
N LYS A 517 -10.08 20.90 6.00
CA LYS A 517 -10.49 21.68 7.17
C LYS A 517 -10.51 20.76 8.39
N PRO A 518 -9.44 20.71 9.20
CA PRO A 518 -9.38 19.81 10.33
C PRO A 518 -10.35 20.22 11.43
N GLU A 519 -10.94 19.22 12.09
CA GLU A 519 -11.75 19.38 13.28
C GLU A 519 -11.23 18.49 14.41
N PHE A 520 -11.01 19.07 15.59
CA PHE A 520 -10.45 18.34 16.72
C PHE A 520 -11.56 17.85 17.64
N TYR A 521 -11.44 16.59 18.06
CA TYR A 521 -12.40 15.93 18.94
C TYR A 521 -11.66 15.11 20.00
N PHE A 522 -12.30 14.95 21.17
CA PHE A 522 -11.96 13.88 22.09
C PHE A 522 -12.79 12.65 21.73
N VAL A 523 -12.13 11.51 21.49
CA VAL A 523 -12.79 10.23 21.22
C VAL A 523 -12.97 9.51 22.55
N PRO A 524 -14.21 9.36 23.05
CA PRO A 524 -14.46 8.64 24.30
C PRO A 524 -14.27 7.14 24.09
N ASP A 525 -14.35 6.36 25.17
CA ASP A 525 -14.30 4.90 25.11
C ASP A 525 -15.61 4.30 24.54
N ASP A 526 -15.91 4.61 23.28
CA ASP A 526 -17.17 4.30 22.59
C ASP A 526 -17.16 2.87 21.98
N PRO A 527 -18.07 1.97 22.42
CA PRO A 527 -18.23 0.63 21.84
C PRO A 527 -18.53 0.61 20.33
N ALA A 528 -19.07 1.69 19.76
CA ALA A 528 -19.37 1.78 18.33
C ALA A 528 -18.12 1.70 17.43
N PHE A 529 -16.93 1.95 17.99
CA PHE A 529 -15.66 1.73 17.28
C PHE A 529 -15.29 0.24 17.13
N GLY A 530 -16.00 -0.68 17.80
CA GLY A 530 -15.80 -2.12 17.66
C GLY A 530 -14.34 -2.53 17.89
N ILE A 531 -13.75 -3.24 16.91
CA ILE A 531 -12.36 -3.72 16.96
C ILE A 531 -11.33 -2.59 17.03
N TYR A 532 -11.68 -1.36 16.62
CA TYR A 532 -10.76 -0.23 16.61
C TYR A 532 -10.76 0.57 17.91
N ARG A 533 -11.68 0.26 18.84
CA ARG A 533 -11.88 1.00 20.09
C ARG A 533 -10.58 1.20 20.87
N SER A 534 -9.78 0.14 21.06
CA SER A 534 -8.51 0.18 21.79
C SER A 534 -7.43 1.08 21.17
N ARG A 535 -7.59 1.48 19.90
CA ARG A 535 -6.63 2.30 19.17
C ARG A 535 -6.88 3.80 19.28
N VAL A 536 -8.12 4.20 19.60
CA VAL A 536 -8.55 5.61 19.59
C VAL A 536 -9.30 6.05 20.84
N ALA A 537 -9.75 5.11 21.69
CA ALA A 537 -10.47 5.43 22.92
C ALA A 537 -9.63 6.31 23.85
N ASN A 538 -10.28 7.32 24.44
CA ASN A 538 -9.69 8.28 25.38
C ASN A 538 -8.52 9.08 24.80
N THR A 539 -8.56 9.39 23.50
CA THR A 539 -7.53 10.19 22.84
C THR A 539 -8.11 11.41 22.14
N VAL A 540 -7.28 12.44 21.95
CA VAL A 540 -7.61 13.56 21.07
C VAL A 540 -7.27 13.17 19.64
N CYS A 541 -8.24 13.33 18.75
CA CYS A 541 -8.11 13.03 17.34
C CYS A 541 -8.50 14.24 16.48
N MET A 542 -7.90 14.29 15.29
CA MET A 542 -8.20 15.24 14.24
C MET A 542 -8.98 14.53 13.14
N LEU A 543 -10.13 15.08 12.76
CA LEU A 543 -10.97 14.63 11.66
C LEU A 543 -10.71 15.51 10.43
N GLU A 544 -10.38 14.90 9.30
CA GLU A 544 -10.16 15.59 8.02
C GLU A 544 -10.91 14.91 6.88
N GLU A 545 -11.45 15.68 5.95
CA GLU A 545 -11.93 15.15 4.67
C GLU A 545 -10.74 14.71 3.82
N ARG A 546 -10.79 13.49 3.26
CA ARG A 546 -9.68 12.94 2.47
C ARG A 546 -9.50 13.66 1.13
N GLU A 547 -10.61 14.08 0.54
CA GLU A 547 -10.70 14.72 -0.76
C GLU A 547 -11.38 16.09 -0.61
N PRO A 548 -10.66 17.12 -0.12
CA PRO A 548 -11.24 18.42 0.25
C PRO A 548 -11.51 19.32 -0.98
N THR A 549 -11.77 18.71 -2.12
CA THR A 549 -11.99 19.37 -3.41
C THR A 549 -13.33 18.90 -4.01
N PRO A 550 -14.03 19.76 -4.78
CA PRO A 550 -15.17 19.33 -5.57
C PRO A 550 -14.83 18.21 -6.57
N ASP A 551 -13.56 18.14 -7.01
CA ASP A 551 -13.07 17.16 -7.97
C ASP A 551 -12.71 15.85 -7.23
N LYS A 552 -13.63 14.89 -7.22
CA LYS A 552 -13.61 13.69 -6.34
C LYS A 552 -12.52 12.63 -6.64
N ASP A 553 -11.61 12.87 -7.59
CA ASP A 553 -10.59 11.90 -8.01
C ASP A 553 -9.20 12.55 -8.06
N THR A 554 -8.63 12.82 -6.89
CA THR A 554 -7.25 13.30 -6.81
C THR A 554 -6.25 12.18 -7.11
N LYS A 555 -5.05 12.55 -7.55
CA LYS A 555 -3.95 11.63 -7.89
C LYS A 555 -2.71 11.87 -7.02
N SER A 556 -1.86 10.86 -6.86
CA SER A 556 -0.54 11.04 -6.25
C SER A 556 0.39 11.88 -7.15
N THR A 557 1.45 12.42 -6.57
CA THR A 557 2.43 13.20 -7.33
C THR A 557 3.08 12.37 -8.43
N GLN A 558 3.46 11.12 -8.15
CA GLN A 558 4.04 10.23 -9.14
C GLN A 558 3.09 9.97 -10.30
N LYS A 559 1.79 9.76 -10.02
CA LYS A 559 0.78 9.56 -11.06
C LYS A 559 0.61 10.79 -11.94
N VAL A 560 0.60 11.99 -11.35
CA VAL A 560 0.54 13.25 -12.12
C VAL A 560 1.79 13.45 -12.96
N MET A 561 2.98 13.16 -12.43
CA MET A 561 4.23 13.22 -13.20
C MET A 561 4.15 12.30 -14.43
N SER A 562 3.72 11.04 -14.27
CA SER A 562 3.48 10.13 -15.41
C SER A 562 2.47 10.72 -16.38
N LYS A 563 1.30 11.18 -15.92
CA LYS A 563 0.26 11.73 -16.81
C LYS A 563 0.70 12.98 -17.59
N ILE A 564 1.53 13.83 -17.01
CA ILE A 564 2.08 15.02 -17.69
C ILE A 564 3.18 14.62 -18.68
N LEU A 565 3.95 13.57 -18.40
CA LEU A 565 4.96 13.03 -19.30
C LEU A 565 4.34 12.19 -20.44
N ASP A 566 3.20 11.55 -20.22
CA ASP A 566 2.57 10.67 -21.21
C ASP A 566 1.77 11.43 -22.28
N ASP A 567 1.24 12.61 -21.94
CA ASP A 567 0.34 13.35 -22.81
C ASP A 567 0.64 14.86 -22.75
N ASN A 568 1.02 15.40 -23.91
CA ASN A 568 1.38 16.79 -24.05
C ASN A 568 0.20 17.78 -23.96
N ASP A 569 -1.06 17.37 -23.79
CA ASP A 569 -2.22 18.22 -23.43
C ASP A 569 -2.36 18.45 -21.91
N ASN A 570 -1.68 17.66 -21.09
CA ASN A 570 -1.73 17.79 -19.63
C ASN A 570 -0.79 18.88 -19.10
N ARG A 571 -1.25 19.65 -18.11
CA ARG A 571 -0.51 20.79 -17.54
C ARG A 571 -0.65 20.88 -16.03
N ILE A 572 0.31 21.55 -15.41
CA ILE A 572 0.27 21.91 -14.00
C ILE A 572 -0.05 23.41 -13.81
N ASP A 573 -0.89 23.73 -12.83
CA ASP A 573 -1.13 25.10 -12.36
C ASP A 573 0.03 25.59 -11.47
N GLN A 574 1.14 25.98 -12.09
CA GLN A 574 2.35 26.42 -11.37
C GLN A 574 2.11 27.62 -10.43
N PRO A 575 1.31 28.65 -10.79
CA PRO A 575 0.98 29.72 -9.86
C PRO A 575 0.32 29.24 -8.56
N GLN A 576 -0.57 28.25 -8.64
CA GLN A 576 -1.18 27.68 -7.45
C GLN A 576 -0.19 26.85 -6.63
N VAL A 577 0.69 26.08 -7.27
CA VAL A 577 1.79 25.38 -6.57
C VAL A 577 2.66 26.38 -5.81
N LEU A 578 3.06 27.50 -6.43
CA LEU A 578 3.86 28.52 -5.76
C LEU A 578 3.13 29.12 -4.55
N ARG A 579 1.82 29.38 -4.64
CA ARG A 579 1.02 29.86 -3.50
C ARG A 579 1.01 28.86 -2.34
N ALA A 580 0.92 27.57 -2.62
CA ALA A 580 1.00 26.53 -1.60
C ALA A 580 2.39 26.52 -0.94
N ARG A 581 3.48 26.61 -1.72
CA ARG A 581 4.85 26.68 -1.18
C ARG A 581 5.10 27.93 -0.34
N LEU A 582 4.57 29.09 -0.76
CA LEU A 582 4.65 30.32 0.04
C LEU A 582 3.88 30.19 1.36
N LEU A 583 2.76 29.44 1.38
CA LEU A 583 2.05 29.12 2.60
C LEU A 583 2.87 28.21 3.53
N ASP A 584 3.53 27.19 3.00
CA ASP A 584 4.41 26.30 3.77
C ASP A 584 5.57 27.10 4.42
N MET A 585 6.19 27.99 3.63
CA MET A 585 7.20 28.93 4.14
C MET A 585 6.63 29.89 5.19
N LEU A 586 5.41 30.40 5.02
CA LEU A 586 4.78 31.29 6.00
C LEU A 586 4.58 30.60 7.35
N ILE A 587 4.08 29.36 7.35
CA ILE A 587 3.69 28.65 8.59
C ILE A 587 4.81 27.76 9.17
N GLY A 588 5.99 27.74 8.54
CA GLY A 588 7.16 27.00 9.04
C GLY A 588 7.08 25.49 8.86
N ASP A 589 6.37 25.06 7.82
CA ASP A 589 6.09 23.67 7.51
C ASP A 589 7.14 23.13 6.53
N TRP A 590 8.16 22.48 7.09
CA TRP A 590 9.38 22.07 6.37
C TRP A 590 9.29 20.67 5.76
N ASP A 591 8.37 19.83 6.24
CA ASP A 591 8.26 18.43 5.86
C ASP A 591 7.22 18.32 4.76
N ARG A 592 7.59 18.48 3.49
CA ARG A 592 6.67 18.61 2.34
C ARG A 592 6.94 17.61 1.21
N HIS A 593 7.21 16.36 1.56
CA HIS A 593 7.52 15.30 0.58
C HIS A 593 6.33 14.95 -0.35
N LEU A 594 6.63 14.23 -1.44
CA LEU A 594 5.73 13.92 -2.57
C LEU A 594 4.34 13.37 -2.14
N ASP A 595 4.26 12.64 -1.02
CA ASP A 595 3.05 11.97 -0.52
C ASP A 595 2.06 12.87 0.24
N GLN A 596 2.53 14.06 0.60
CA GLN A 596 1.72 15.08 1.24
C GLN A 596 1.00 15.98 0.23
N TRP A 597 1.14 15.67 -1.05
CA TRP A 597 0.40 16.33 -2.13
C TRP A 597 -0.63 15.37 -2.69
N ARG A 598 -1.86 15.85 -2.83
CA ARG A 598 -2.80 15.30 -3.77
C ARG A 598 -3.02 16.29 -4.89
N TRP A 599 -3.33 15.78 -6.06
CA TRP A 599 -3.50 16.61 -7.25
C TRP A 599 -4.89 16.41 -7.80
N ALA A 600 -5.69 17.45 -7.68
CA ALA A 600 -7.01 17.49 -8.30
C ALA A 600 -6.88 17.93 -9.76
N THR A 601 -7.90 17.67 -10.56
CA THR A 601 -7.89 17.92 -12.00
C THR A 601 -9.06 18.77 -12.44
N ARG A 602 -8.80 19.68 -13.37
CA ARG A 602 -9.84 20.37 -14.15
C ARG A 602 -9.73 19.96 -15.60
N ASP A 603 -10.86 19.66 -16.22
CA ASP A 603 -10.91 19.42 -17.65
C ASP A 603 -10.74 20.74 -18.42
N THR A 604 -9.89 20.73 -19.44
CA THR A 604 -9.67 21.89 -20.33
C THR A 604 -10.32 21.71 -21.71
N GLY A 605 -10.98 20.57 -21.95
CA GLY A 605 -11.53 20.16 -23.24
C GLY A 605 -10.52 19.55 -24.20
N LYS A 606 -9.20 19.70 -23.93
CA LYS A 606 -8.11 19.09 -24.70
C LYS A 606 -7.26 18.14 -23.86
N GLY A 607 -7.01 18.52 -22.61
CA GLY A 607 -6.36 17.67 -21.60
C GLY A 607 -6.74 18.10 -20.19
N LYS A 608 -5.89 17.81 -19.22
CA LYS A 608 -6.14 18.12 -17.81
C LYS A 608 -5.22 19.22 -17.30
N LEU A 609 -5.77 20.14 -16.51
CA LEU A 609 -5.02 21.05 -15.66
C LEU A 609 -5.00 20.49 -14.24
N TYR A 610 -3.84 20.05 -13.79
CA TYR A 610 -3.60 19.54 -12.44
C TYR A 610 -3.27 20.69 -11.51
N TYR A 611 -3.83 20.66 -10.30
CA TYR A 611 -3.62 21.66 -9.28
C TYR A 611 -3.42 21.00 -7.91
N ALA A 612 -2.55 21.60 -7.10
CA ALA A 612 -2.10 21.06 -5.83
C ALA A 612 -3.17 21.19 -4.73
N VAL A 613 -3.31 20.12 -3.97
CA VAL A 613 -4.10 20.02 -2.74
C VAL A 613 -3.14 19.49 -1.65
N PRO A 614 -2.45 20.39 -0.92
CA PRO A 614 -1.56 19.98 0.15
C PRO A 614 -2.34 19.32 1.29
N ARG A 615 -1.75 18.30 1.92
CA ARG A 615 -2.29 17.56 3.06
C ARG A 615 -1.25 17.45 4.16
N ASP A 616 -1.64 16.88 5.31
CA ASP A 616 -0.75 16.59 6.43
C ASP A 616 -0.04 17.85 6.97
N ARG A 617 -0.75 18.55 7.88
CA ARG A 617 -0.33 19.84 8.45
C ARG A 617 0.20 19.66 9.88
N ASP A 618 0.91 18.57 10.14
CA ASP A 618 1.39 18.17 11.47
C ASP A 618 2.70 18.88 11.88
N GLN A 619 3.49 19.38 10.91
CA GLN A 619 4.70 20.18 11.16
C GLN A 619 4.47 21.70 11.15
N VAL A 620 3.21 22.15 11.12
CA VAL A 620 2.89 23.57 11.24
C VAL A 620 3.44 24.12 12.55
N PHE A 621 4.17 25.24 12.45
CA PHE A 621 4.87 25.88 13.56
C PHE A 621 5.93 25.00 14.24
N PHE A 622 6.50 24.00 13.57
CA PHE A 622 7.58 23.17 14.14
C PHE A 622 8.64 24.02 14.86
N ASN A 623 8.89 23.74 16.15
CA ASN A 623 9.85 24.49 16.94
C ASN A 623 10.52 23.60 17.99
N SER A 624 11.86 23.65 18.04
CA SER A 624 12.61 23.07 19.13
C SER A 624 13.76 23.97 19.56
N ASP A 625 13.87 24.17 20.87
CA ASP A 625 14.89 24.96 21.55
C ASP A 625 15.92 24.08 22.29
N GLY A 626 15.80 22.75 22.18
CA GLY A 626 16.74 21.79 22.74
C GLY A 626 18.11 21.78 22.05
N LEU A 627 19.16 21.48 22.82
CA LEU A 627 20.53 21.38 22.29
C LEU A 627 20.65 20.31 21.20
N LEU A 628 19.91 19.20 21.30
CA LEU A 628 19.96 18.11 20.33
C LEU A 628 19.56 18.60 18.93
N VAL A 629 18.37 19.19 18.80
CA VAL A 629 17.88 19.71 17.51
C VAL A 629 18.77 20.84 17.01
N LYS A 630 19.29 21.70 17.89
CA LYS A 630 20.24 22.76 17.52
C LYS A 630 21.52 22.21 16.90
N ILE A 631 22.09 21.14 17.47
CA ILE A 631 23.29 20.49 16.92
C ILE A 631 22.97 19.83 15.58
N VAL A 632 21.90 19.03 15.54
CA VAL A 632 21.52 18.25 14.36
C VAL A 632 21.13 19.16 13.18
N SER A 633 20.39 20.24 13.43
CA SER A 633 20.00 21.23 12.41
C SER A 633 21.15 22.10 11.87
N SER A 634 22.29 22.14 12.58
CA SER A 634 23.47 22.86 12.12
C SER A 634 24.35 22.06 11.15
N LYS A 635 24.30 20.72 11.20
CA LYS A 635 25.23 19.84 10.49
C LYS A 635 24.57 18.78 9.60
N LEU A 636 23.52 18.12 10.07
CA LEU A 636 22.93 16.94 9.42
C LEU A 636 21.58 17.27 8.77
N PHE A 637 20.60 17.70 9.56
CA PHE A 637 19.23 17.97 9.09
C PHE A 637 18.96 19.46 9.03
N ARG A 638 19.63 20.13 8.10
CA ARG A 638 19.61 21.60 7.98
C ARG A 638 18.23 22.20 7.70
N TYR A 639 17.27 21.38 7.27
CA TYR A 639 15.86 21.75 7.07
C TYR A 639 15.08 21.95 8.38
N LEU A 640 15.53 21.38 9.51
CA LEU A 640 14.91 21.52 10.83
C LEU A 640 15.13 22.93 11.41
N LYS A 641 14.64 23.95 10.71
CA LYS A 641 14.66 25.34 11.12
C LYS A 641 13.39 25.61 11.90
N GLY A 642 13.52 25.78 13.22
CA GLY A 642 12.39 26.08 14.09
C GLY A 642 11.63 27.35 13.65
N PHE A 643 10.36 27.42 14.05
CA PHE A 643 9.44 28.49 13.70
C PHE A 643 9.83 29.81 14.37
N SER A 644 10.33 30.74 13.55
CA SER A 644 10.77 32.07 13.97
C SER A 644 10.24 33.16 13.04
N SER A 645 10.29 34.41 13.47
CA SER A 645 9.81 35.57 12.70
C SER A 645 10.57 35.79 11.39
N GLU A 646 11.79 35.26 11.26
CA GLU A 646 12.55 35.22 10.00
C GLU A 646 12.50 33.80 9.41
N ILE A 647 12.48 33.70 8.08
CA ILE A 647 12.67 32.44 7.36
C ILE A 647 14.18 32.20 7.21
N ARG A 648 14.74 31.46 8.17
CA ARG A 648 16.18 31.13 8.21
C ARG A 648 16.54 30.10 7.15
N ASP A 649 17.67 30.30 6.47
CA ASP A 649 18.22 29.40 5.46
C ASP A 649 17.16 28.83 4.49
N VAL A 650 16.37 29.70 3.84
CA VAL A 650 15.20 29.29 3.03
C VAL A 650 15.46 28.16 2.01
N ASN A 651 16.67 28.08 1.45
CA ASN A 651 17.05 27.00 0.54
C ASN A 651 17.18 25.64 1.24
N TRP A 652 17.69 25.63 2.47
CA TRP A 652 17.79 24.42 3.30
C TRP A 652 16.45 24.06 3.93
N PHE A 653 15.65 25.05 4.32
CA PHE A 653 14.29 24.84 4.79
C PHE A 653 13.45 24.07 3.75
N ASN A 654 13.52 24.47 2.48
CA ASN A 654 12.80 23.78 1.37
C ASN A 654 13.65 22.67 0.70
N TRP A 655 14.67 22.13 1.38
CA TRP A 655 15.61 21.22 0.73
C TRP A 655 14.92 19.91 0.31
N GLU A 656 14.05 19.36 1.13
CA GLU A 656 13.36 18.09 0.87
C GLU A 656 12.44 18.18 -0.37
N GLU A 657 11.87 19.36 -0.67
CA GLU A 657 10.93 19.54 -1.79
C GLU A 657 11.53 20.11 -3.06
N ARG A 658 12.78 20.56 -3.02
CA ARG A 658 13.40 21.30 -4.12
C ARG A 658 13.26 20.63 -5.49
N ASP A 659 13.23 19.29 -5.53
CA ASP A 659 13.18 18.52 -6.77
C ASP A 659 11.73 18.46 -7.32
N ILE A 660 10.73 18.44 -6.44
CA ILE A 660 9.31 18.66 -6.77
C ILE A 660 9.12 20.08 -7.32
N ASP A 661 9.65 21.07 -6.62
CA ASP A 661 9.54 22.48 -7.01
C ASP A 661 10.25 22.74 -8.35
N ARG A 662 11.40 22.10 -8.61
CA ARG A 662 12.07 22.15 -9.92
C ARG A 662 11.22 21.57 -11.04
N PHE A 663 10.48 20.49 -10.78
CA PHE A 663 9.60 19.89 -11.77
C PHE A 663 8.37 20.76 -12.03
N PHE A 664 7.71 21.23 -10.97
CA PHE A 664 6.40 21.90 -11.07
C PHE A 664 6.46 23.43 -11.14
N LEU A 665 7.60 24.10 -10.92
CA LEU A 665 7.73 25.57 -11.00
C LEU A 665 8.70 26.04 -12.10
N ASN A 666 9.05 25.18 -13.05
CA ASN A 666 10.05 25.47 -14.09
C ASN A 666 9.64 26.52 -15.14
N ARG A 667 8.36 26.91 -15.26
CA ARG A 667 7.87 27.88 -16.26
C ARG A 667 7.74 29.30 -15.73
N LEU A 668 7.76 29.47 -14.41
CA LEU A 668 7.63 30.79 -13.79
C LEU A 668 8.98 31.51 -13.82
N ASP A 669 9.01 32.67 -14.44
CA ASP A 669 10.15 33.59 -14.37
C ASP A 669 10.12 34.41 -13.07
N LYS A 670 11.18 35.19 -12.85
CA LYS A 670 11.34 36.03 -11.67
C LYS A 670 10.18 37.02 -11.49
N GLN A 671 9.71 37.65 -12.57
CA GLN A 671 8.64 38.63 -12.49
C GLN A 671 7.32 37.98 -12.05
N ARG A 672 7.00 36.80 -12.59
CA ARG A 672 5.84 36.01 -12.16
C ARG A 672 5.95 35.61 -10.69
N TRP A 673 7.14 35.18 -10.23
CA TRP A 673 7.39 34.91 -8.82
C TRP A 673 7.13 36.15 -7.95
N THR A 674 7.70 37.30 -8.29
CA THR A 674 7.49 38.57 -7.56
C THR A 674 6.00 38.90 -7.47
N ASN A 675 5.28 38.88 -8.59
CA ASN A 675 3.85 39.20 -8.62
C ASN A 675 3.01 38.26 -7.75
N ILE A 676 3.33 36.95 -7.76
CA ILE A 676 2.63 35.95 -6.93
C ILE A 676 2.95 36.16 -5.45
N ILE A 677 4.21 36.43 -5.10
CA ILE A 677 4.63 36.73 -3.72
C ILE A 677 3.91 37.97 -3.20
N ASP A 678 3.86 39.06 -3.98
CA ASP A 678 3.21 40.30 -3.56
C ASP A 678 1.69 40.11 -3.40
N SER A 679 1.05 39.42 -4.36
CA SER A 679 -0.37 39.07 -4.24
C SER A 679 -0.66 38.18 -3.03
N PHE A 680 0.21 37.20 -2.74
CA PHE A 680 0.10 36.36 -1.56
C PHE A 680 0.19 37.19 -0.28
N ARG A 681 1.20 38.07 -0.17
CA ARG A 681 1.41 38.94 0.99
C ARG A 681 0.24 39.89 1.23
N MET A 682 -0.34 40.47 0.18
CA MET A 682 -1.51 41.33 0.27
C MET A 682 -2.75 40.59 0.81
N GLY A 683 -2.91 39.30 0.48
CA GLY A 683 -3.98 38.45 1.02
C GLY A 683 -3.78 38.12 2.51
N MET A 684 -2.53 38.05 2.98
CA MET A 684 -2.17 37.75 4.38
C MET A 684 -2.23 39.00 5.27
N THR A 685 -3.38 39.66 5.32
CA THR A 685 -3.56 40.83 6.20
C THR A 685 -3.39 40.46 7.67
N ASP A 686 -3.10 41.46 8.51
CA ASP A 686 -3.03 41.27 9.96
C ASP A 686 -4.31 40.66 10.53
N SER A 687 -5.47 41.07 10.03
CA SER A 687 -6.77 40.52 10.46
C SER A 687 -6.92 39.04 10.11
N VAL A 688 -6.44 38.62 8.93
CA VAL A 688 -6.45 37.22 8.49
C VAL A 688 -5.54 36.39 9.38
N ILE A 689 -4.32 36.87 9.66
CA ILE A 689 -3.36 36.18 10.54
C ILE A 689 -3.93 36.01 11.95
N VAL A 690 -4.50 37.07 12.52
CA VAL A 690 -5.11 37.03 13.87
C VAL A 690 -6.31 36.08 13.88
N ALA A 691 -7.19 36.16 12.88
CA ALA A 691 -8.36 35.29 12.79
C ALA A 691 -7.98 33.80 12.63
N ALA A 692 -6.91 33.51 11.88
CA ALA A 692 -6.35 32.18 11.71
C ALA A 692 -5.82 31.60 13.03
N VAL A 693 -5.01 32.35 13.76
CA VAL A 693 -4.48 31.90 15.06
C VAL A 693 -5.60 31.68 16.08
N ASN A 694 -6.62 32.53 16.06
CA ASN A 694 -7.80 32.41 16.93
C ASN A 694 -8.73 31.22 16.59
N GLN A 695 -8.40 30.39 15.59
CA GLN A 695 -9.09 29.10 15.38
C GLN A 695 -8.62 28.03 16.37
N MET A 696 -7.45 28.19 16.98
CA MET A 696 -6.99 27.30 18.05
C MET A 696 -7.84 27.50 19.32
N PRO A 697 -7.85 26.52 20.26
CA PRO A 697 -8.57 26.68 21.52
C PRO A 697 -8.13 27.96 22.26
N PRO A 698 -9.04 28.71 22.87
CA PRO A 698 -8.71 29.99 23.53
C PRO A 698 -7.66 29.82 24.64
N GLU A 699 -7.62 28.67 25.30
CA GLU A 699 -6.61 28.35 26.32
C GLU A 699 -5.22 28.23 25.71
N ILE A 700 -5.11 27.77 24.45
CA ILE A 700 -3.84 27.68 23.71
C ILE A 700 -3.44 29.06 23.19
N VAL A 701 -4.39 29.81 22.63
CA VAL A 701 -4.15 31.20 22.18
C VAL A 701 -3.62 32.07 23.32
N ALA A 702 -4.07 31.84 24.55
CA ALA A 702 -3.59 32.54 25.74
C ALA A 702 -2.13 32.19 26.11
N ILE A 703 -1.62 31.01 25.71
CA ILE A 703 -0.25 30.57 26.00
C ILE A 703 0.73 31.23 25.04
N ASP A 704 0.54 31.07 23.72
CA ASP A 704 1.53 31.47 22.70
C ASP A 704 0.94 32.17 21.46
N GLY A 705 -0.37 32.45 21.44
CA GLY A 705 -1.05 33.01 20.27
C GLY A 705 -0.46 34.34 19.79
N ASN A 706 -0.10 35.25 20.71
CA ASN A 706 0.55 36.52 20.35
C ASN A 706 1.94 36.32 19.75
N GLU A 707 2.69 35.33 20.22
CA GLU A 707 4.00 34.97 19.69
C GLU A 707 3.87 34.42 18.26
N ILE A 708 2.93 33.49 18.04
CA ILE A 708 2.66 32.93 16.71
C ILE A 708 2.21 34.03 15.74
N ILE A 709 1.31 34.93 16.14
CA ILE A 709 0.87 36.09 15.34
C ILE A 709 2.07 36.95 14.94
N GLY A 710 2.95 37.29 15.90
CA GLY A 710 4.15 38.08 15.63
C GLY A 710 5.09 37.40 14.64
N LYS A 711 5.32 36.09 14.81
CA LYS A 711 6.14 35.29 13.89
C LYS A 711 5.55 35.21 12.48
N LEU A 712 4.24 34.97 12.35
CA LEU A 712 3.55 34.93 11.06
C LEU A 712 3.65 36.27 10.31
N LYS A 713 3.45 37.40 11.00
CA LYS A 713 3.62 38.74 10.41
C LYS A 713 5.05 38.96 9.93
N GLY A 714 6.04 38.65 10.77
CA GLY A 714 7.45 38.75 10.39
C GLY A 714 7.79 37.92 9.15
N ARG A 715 7.32 36.67 9.10
CA ARG A 715 7.56 35.77 7.95
C ARG A 715 6.88 36.25 6.69
N ARG A 716 5.64 36.73 6.76
CA ARG A 716 4.94 37.36 5.62
C ARG A 716 5.76 38.51 5.04
N ASP A 717 6.34 39.34 5.90
CA ASP A 717 7.11 40.50 5.47
C ASP A 717 8.45 40.08 4.85
N ASP A 718 9.06 39.01 5.36
CA ASP A 718 10.31 38.41 4.87
C ASP A 718 10.16 37.67 3.52
N LEU A 719 8.94 37.20 3.16
CA LEU A 719 8.69 36.43 1.93
C LEU A 719 9.11 37.14 0.64
N ALA A 720 9.06 38.47 0.58
CA ALA A 720 9.51 39.23 -0.59
C ALA A 720 10.99 38.96 -0.91
N VAL A 721 11.82 38.84 0.12
CA VAL A 721 13.25 38.58 0.00
C VAL A 721 13.51 37.08 -0.12
N LYS A 722 12.96 36.29 0.81
CA LYS A 722 13.26 34.85 0.93
C LYS A 722 12.64 34.04 -0.19
N GLY A 723 11.45 34.40 -0.66
CA GLY A 723 10.82 33.78 -1.83
C GLY A 723 11.66 33.96 -3.09
N LEU A 724 12.23 35.15 -3.31
CA LEU A 724 13.12 35.40 -4.45
C LEU A 724 14.52 34.80 -4.27
N GLN A 725 15.01 34.68 -3.04
CA GLN A 725 16.21 33.90 -2.74
C GLN A 725 16.03 32.43 -3.13
N TYR A 726 14.87 31.85 -2.82
CA TYR A 726 14.54 30.48 -3.19
C TYR A 726 14.31 30.33 -4.70
N TYR A 727 13.65 31.30 -5.36
CA TYR A 727 13.57 31.36 -6.83
C TYR A 727 14.97 31.23 -7.47
N LYS A 728 15.95 32.02 -7.01
CA LYS A 728 17.32 31.96 -7.54
C LYS A 728 17.98 30.60 -7.31
N PHE A 729 17.70 29.97 -6.18
CA PHE A 729 18.20 28.63 -5.89
C PHE A 729 17.66 27.58 -6.87
N LEU A 730 16.37 27.64 -7.21
CA LEU A 730 15.76 26.77 -8.21
C LEU A 730 16.17 27.14 -9.65
N ALA A 731 16.22 28.43 -9.97
CA ALA A 731 16.50 28.95 -11.30
C ALA A 731 17.96 28.78 -11.74
N ARG A 732 18.88 28.51 -10.81
CA ARG A 732 20.29 28.26 -11.12
C ARG A 732 20.47 27.15 -12.15
N THR A 733 19.63 26.11 -12.11
CA THR A 733 19.61 25.03 -13.10
C THR A 733 18.17 24.62 -13.32
N VAL A 734 17.67 24.75 -14.54
CA VAL A 734 16.27 24.48 -14.88
C VAL A 734 16.17 23.37 -15.91
N THR A 735 15.42 22.33 -15.56
CA THR A 735 15.09 21.24 -16.48
C THR A 735 13.83 21.59 -17.28
N VAL A 736 13.97 21.68 -18.60
CA VAL A 736 12.84 21.85 -19.53
C VAL A 736 12.52 20.48 -20.13
N LEU A 737 11.38 19.90 -19.74
CA LEU A 737 10.98 18.56 -20.13
C LEU A 737 10.10 18.55 -21.38
N GLY A 738 10.30 17.52 -22.21
CA GLY A 738 9.32 17.08 -23.22
C GLY A 738 8.41 16.01 -22.64
N THR A 739 7.61 15.40 -23.51
CA THR A 739 6.74 14.26 -23.17
C THR A 739 7.11 13.03 -23.98
N ASN A 740 6.37 11.94 -23.82
CA ASN A 740 6.46 10.73 -24.63
C ASN A 740 5.85 10.91 -26.04
N ASP A 741 5.35 12.11 -26.34
CA ASP A 741 4.90 12.53 -27.68
C ASP A 741 5.99 13.29 -28.48
N LYS A 742 5.61 13.80 -29.66
CA LYS A 742 6.51 14.56 -30.53
C LYS A 742 6.45 16.05 -30.20
N GLU A 743 7.56 16.61 -29.74
CA GLU A 743 7.73 18.05 -29.51
C GLU A 743 8.86 18.66 -30.35
N TYR A 744 8.80 19.98 -30.52
CA TYR A 744 9.86 20.79 -31.13
C TYR A 744 10.35 21.85 -30.13
N PHE A 745 11.63 21.77 -29.80
CA PHE A 745 12.33 22.69 -28.90
C PHE A 745 13.02 23.77 -29.73
N LYS A 746 12.59 25.02 -29.54
CA LYS A 746 13.22 26.20 -30.14
C LYS A 746 14.00 26.94 -29.06
N VAL A 747 15.31 27.00 -29.24
CA VAL A 747 16.24 27.71 -28.36
C VAL A 747 16.84 28.86 -29.14
N THR A 748 16.69 30.08 -28.63
CA THR A 748 17.20 31.31 -29.26
C THR A 748 17.83 32.20 -28.20
N THR A 749 18.83 32.97 -28.58
CA THR A 749 19.49 33.93 -27.68
C THR A 749 19.22 35.35 -28.17
N ASP A 750 18.90 36.26 -27.25
CA ASP A 750 18.72 37.69 -27.51
C ASP A 750 19.38 38.48 -26.36
N ASN A 751 20.41 39.29 -26.66
CA ASN A 751 21.19 40.05 -25.68
C ASN A 751 21.58 39.22 -24.43
N ASP A 752 22.29 38.10 -24.65
CA ASP A 752 22.73 37.13 -23.63
C ASP A 752 21.61 36.44 -22.82
N THR A 753 20.34 36.74 -23.11
CA THR A 753 19.18 36.05 -22.52
C THR A 753 18.81 34.84 -23.38
N LEU A 754 18.73 33.66 -22.78
CA LEU A 754 18.30 32.45 -23.46
C LEU A 754 16.78 32.35 -23.44
N ASN A 755 16.14 32.26 -24.60
CA ASN A 755 14.71 32.04 -24.74
C ASN A 755 14.44 30.63 -25.24
N VAL A 756 13.71 29.85 -24.44
CA VAL A 756 13.32 28.47 -24.77
C VAL A 756 11.81 28.41 -24.95
N LYS A 757 11.39 27.95 -26.13
CA LYS A 757 9.99 27.66 -26.46
C LYS A 757 9.85 26.20 -26.85
N VAL A 758 8.82 25.51 -26.35
CA VAL A 758 8.52 24.13 -26.72
C VAL A 758 7.13 24.08 -27.36
N TYR A 759 7.05 23.51 -28.54
CA TYR A 759 5.83 23.38 -29.33
C TYR A 759 5.45 21.91 -29.49
N LYS A 760 4.15 21.63 -29.46
CA LYS A 760 3.61 20.35 -29.93
C LYS A 760 3.86 20.17 -31.42
N ARG A 761 4.16 18.95 -31.83
CA ARG A 761 4.31 18.59 -33.23
C ARG A 761 3.27 17.54 -33.63
N SER A 762 2.45 17.85 -34.64
CA SER A 762 1.43 16.95 -35.16
C SER A 762 2.05 15.62 -35.60
N LYS A 763 1.47 14.49 -35.14
CA LYS A 763 1.92 13.13 -35.50
C LYS A 763 1.82 12.87 -37.01
N ASN A 764 0.83 13.47 -37.69
CA ASN A 764 0.47 13.19 -39.08
C ASN A 764 1.04 14.20 -40.09
N SER A 765 1.03 15.51 -39.77
CA SER A 765 1.49 16.56 -40.70
C SER A 765 2.91 17.05 -40.41
N GLY A 766 3.45 16.76 -39.22
CA GLY A 766 4.75 17.30 -38.78
C GLY A 766 4.74 18.80 -38.47
N GLU A 767 3.60 19.47 -38.62
CA GLU A 767 3.41 20.90 -38.34
C GLU A 767 3.39 21.19 -36.84
N LEU A 768 3.82 22.41 -36.48
CA LEU A 768 3.78 22.91 -35.11
C LEU A 768 2.35 23.37 -34.79
N SER A 769 1.74 22.82 -33.74
CA SER A 769 0.34 23.14 -33.42
C SER A 769 0.19 24.16 -32.30
N SER A 770 0.75 23.91 -31.11
CA SER A 770 0.55 24.75 -29.92
C SER A 770 1.78 24.89 -29.04
N LEU A 771 1.95 26.06 -28.42
CA LEU A 771 3.01 26.37 -27.48
C LEU A 771 2.73 25.73 -26.12
N MET A 772 3.64 24.88 -25.64
CA MET A 772 3.53 24.16 -24.37
C MET A 772 4.30 24.83 -23.24
N TYR A 773 5.47 25.36 -23.58
CA TYR A 773 6.43 25.93 -22.65
C TYR A 773 7.05 27.18 -23.27
N GLU A 774 7.22 28.23 -22.48
CA GLU A 774 8.02 29.40 -22.83
C GLU A 774 8.64 29.96 -21.56
N ARG A 775 9.96 30.17 -21.59
CA ARG A 775 10.69 30.87 -20.53
C ARG A 775 11.93 31.57 -21.10
N LYS A 776 12.16 32.79 -20.61
CA LYS A 776 13.41 33.51 -20.77
C LYS A 776 14.29 33.27 -19.55
N PHE A 777 15.56 32.94 -19.79
CA PHE A 777 16.56 32.68 -18.77
C PHE A 777 17.62 33.76 -18.81
N ASP A 778 17.69 34.50 -17.70
CA ASP A 778 18.69 35.53 -17.47
C ASP A 778 19.97 34.87 -16.93
N PRO A 779 21.16 35.13 -17.53
CA PRO A 779 22.43 34.58 -17.05
C PRO A 779 22.80 35.04 -15.62
N ALA A 780 22.18 36.10 -15.10
CA ALA A 780 22.33 36.51 -13.71
C ALA A 780 21.65 35.53 -12.73
N ASP A 781 20.61 34.82 -13.18
CA ASP A 781 19.84 33.87 -12.37
C ASP A 781 20.11 32.40 -12.74
N THR A 782 20.50 32.10 -13.99
CA THR A 782 20.63 30.74 -14.57
C THR A 782 22.06 30.46 -15.01
N LYS A 783 22.59 29.25 -14.76
CA LYS A 783 23.95 28.83 -15.13
C LYS A 783 23.98 27.85 -16.29
#